data_AF-E8N237-F1
#
_entry.id   AF-E8N237-F1
#
_cell.length_a   1.000
_cell.length_b   1.000
_cell.length_c   1.000
_cell.angle_alpha   90.00
_cell.angle_beta   90.00
_cell.angle_gamma   90.00
#
_symmetry.space_group_name_H-M   'P 1'
#
loop_
_entity.id
_entity.type
_entity.pdbx_description
1 polymer ?
#
loop_
_entity_poly.entity_id
_entity_poly.type
_entity_poly.pdbx_seq_one_letter_code
_entity_poly.pdbx_strand_id
1 'polypeptide(L)'
;MRRWRIWIVPLFLLGLAGLAYGLWATRLGIYWDDVPITWIYHTYGAEGLTRYFSTNRPVWGLLYQLTVPVLGMQALAWHALAILGRWLSGVLLYLFLRAVWRDREDFAVWTAALFILYPGFSQQFIPVVYSHFFIVLNFFLGSFLLSVLAVRQPSRRWRYTLPAWALGLANLLCMEYFFFLELTRPLWLAVAVWQESPAPRSLWQTAKRAFTLWLPYLASLAGVMLWRAFFFGYGLYKPVFYEMLAQNPLGALGYWLTRTVQDAFLTTFKAWDNAFQLPAAQELVPRLLMGYYAVLGATFLLGLAVVWLTRAPRGAASPQPRFWAAPVLLGLAGLAVAGVPYWLTNLPVQLYFHADRFTLSFMLSAVLVVSGLFFALPLPRALRLTALSVFLAFAVGYQYRSAVVYMRDWVVMQRMFWQLSWRMPGIQPGTTLLSNELPMRHYSDNSLTAPLNWIYAPDNTAPELRYALFYPTVRLGANLPGLEKGLPFEWDYLAATFKGNTAQAVAFWYKPPACLRVLDPEIDIENWTLPIYLRDAMALHETAPILPQGNPVLPEILFGAEPQPNWCYYFEKADLARQQKDWQAVVRWGEQAFATGDYPNDPLERFPFIEAYAHTGAYDRAMEQTRLAGEISPVYQRLLCRLWRRIEREAPPTPERDASYQQVMSDFACDEPFTPPPGITPER
;
A
#
# COMPACT_ATOMS: atom_id res chain seq x y z
N MET A 1 36.40 24.90 -10.16
CA MET A 1 35.85 24.60 -8.81
C MET A 1 34.42 25.13 -8.55
N ARG A 2 34.03 26.35 -8.99
CA ARG A 2 32.68 26.92 -8.70
C ARG A 2 31.48 26.20 -9.36
N ARG A 3 31.65 25.60 -10.55
CA ARG A 3 30.58 24.86 -11.27
C ARG A 3 30.20 23.52 -10.63
N TRP A 4 31.17 22.81 -10.02
CA TRP A 4 30.93 21.51 -9.36
C TRP A 4 30.10 21.63 -8.08
N ARG A 5 30.21 22.76 -7.36
CA ARG A 5 29.42 23.01 -6.14
C ARG A 5 27.91 23.03 -6.36
N ILE A 6 27.45 23.36 -7.57
CA ILE A 6 26.02 23.43 -7.91
C ILE A 6 25.38 22.03 -7.89
N TRP A 7 26.15 20.99 -8.21
CA TRP A 7 25.68 19.60 -8.29
C TRP A 7 25.76 18.83 -6.97
N ILE A 8 26.47 19.34 -5.96
CA ILE A 8 26.65 18.64 -4.68
C ILE A 8 25.30 18.31 -4.04
N VAL A 9 24.38 19.28 -3.98
CA VAL A 9 23.08 19.09 -3.32
C VAL A 9 22.18 18.15 -4.11
N PRO A 10 21.97 18.32 -5.44
CA PRO A 10 21.21 17.34 -6.22
C PRO A 10 21.77 15.92 -6.13
N LEU A 11 23.10 15.74 -6.15
CA LEU A 11 23.74 14.42 -6.02
C LEU A 11 23.58 13.83 -4.61
N PHE A 12 23.65 14.67 -3.57
CA PHE A 12 23.36 14.25 -2.20
C PHE A 12 21.93 13.73 -2.06
N LEU A 13 20.94 14.49 -2.54
CA LEU A 13 19.55 14.08 -2.52
C LEU A 13 19.32 12.81 -3.35
N LEU A 14 20.03 12.63 -4.47
CA LEU A 14 19.98 11.41 -5.27
C LEU A 14 20.56 10.22 -4.51
N GLY A 15 21.69 10.40 -3.82
CA GLY A 15 22.29 9.39 -2.95
C GLY A 15 21.34 8.94 -1.83
N LEU A 16 20.66 9.90 -1.17
CA LEU A 16 19.64 9.58 -0.16
C LEU A 16 18.45 8.81 -0.76
N ALA A 17 17.93 9.25 -1.90
CA ALA A 17 16.83 8.57 -2.57
C ALA A 17 17.23 7.14 -3.00
N GLY A 18 18.45 6.97 -3.51
CA GLY A 18 18.99 5.66 -3.87
C GLY A 18 19.15 4.73 -2.67
N LEU A 19 19.69 5.22 -1.54
CA LEU A 19 19.83 4.45 -0.31
C LEU A 19 18.49 4.09 0.33
N ALA A 20 17.50 4.99 0.30
CA ALA A 20 16.18 4.77 0.90
C ALA A 20 15.28 3.88 0.05
N TYR A 21 15.32 4.04 -1.27
CA TYR A 21 14.29 3.52 -2.16
C TYR A 21 14.83 2.64 -3.29
N GLY A 22 16.11 2.75 -3.63
CA GLY A 22 16.71 2.06 -4.78
C GLY A 22 17.33 0.70 -4.48
N LEU A 23 17.73 0.42 -3.24
CA LEU A 23 18.48 -0.79 -2.87
C LEU A 23 17.79 -2.10 -3.26
N TRP A 24 16.46 -2.12 -3.18
CA TRP A 24 15.64 -3.31 -3.45
C TRP A 24 14.83 -3.20 -4.74
N ALA A 25 15.03 -2.17 -5.58
CA ALA A 25 14.20 -1.89 -6.75
C ALA A 25 14.04 -3.05 -7.73
N THR A 26 15.06 -3.93 -7.86
CA THR A 26 15.02 -5.12 -8.73
C THR A 26 14.24 -6.30 -8.16
N ARG A 27 13.90 -6.27 -6.86
CA ARG A 27 13.15 -7.32 -6.15
C ARG A 27 11.76 -6.87 -5.71
N LEU A 28 11.41 -5.61 -5.99
CA LEU A 28 10.10 -5.05 -5.70
C LEU A 28 9.20 -5.22 -6.93
N GLY A 29 7.94 -5.57 -6.69
CA GLY A 29 6.91 -5.65 -7.74
C GLY A 29 6.01 -4.42 -7.80
N ILE A 30 4.75 -4.67 -8.14
CA ILE A 30 3.65 -3.70 -8.13
C ILE A 30 2.63 -4.08 -7.06
N TYR A 31 1.96 -3.08 -6.48
CA TYR A 31 1.18 -3.29 -5.26
C TYR A 31 -0.14 -2.54 -5.29
N TRP A 32 -1.11 -3.03 -4.52
CA TRP A 32 -2.35 -2.33 -4.25
C TRP A 32 -3.01 -1.79 -5.53
N ASP A 33 -3.24 -0.48 -5.64
CA ASP A 33 -3.87 0.18 -6.80
C ASP A 33 -3.02 0.15 -8.09
N ASP A 34 -1.72 -0.14 -8.04
CA ASP A 34 -0.91 -0.33 -9.25
C ASP A 34 -1.44 -1.51 -10.09
N VAL A 35 -1.87 -2.57 -9.40
CA VAL A 35 -2.28 -3.83 -10.02
C VAL A 35 -3.55 -3.67 -10.87
N PRO A 36 -4.68 -3.13 -10.36
CA PRO A 36 -5.84 -2.89 -11.21
C PRO A 36 -5.58 -1.87 -12.31
N ILE A 37 -4.83 -0.79 -12.06
CA ILE A 37 -4.55 0.21 -13.11
C ILE A 37 -3.79 -0.41 -14.28
N THR A 38 -2.76 -1.20 -13.98
CA THR A 38 -1.95 -1.86 -15.01
C THR A 38 -2.74 -2.96 -15.74
N TRP A 39 -3.54 -3.75 -15.01
CA TRP A 39 -4.47 -4.73 -15.61
C TRP A 39 -5.49 -4.06 -16.53
N ILE A 40 -6.15 -2.98 -16.09
CA ILE A 40 -7.14 -2.24 -16.88
C ILE A 40 -6.54 -1.78 -18.21
N TYR A 41 -5.33 -1.24 -18.20
CA TYR A 41 -4.66 -0.84 -19.44
C TYR A 41 -4.31 -2.04 -20.32
N HIS A 42 -3.79 -3.12 -19.74
CA HIS A 42 -3.44 -4.33 -20.47
C HIS A 42 -4.66 -4.96 -21.16
N THR A 43 -5.80 -5.01 -20.46
CA THR A 43 -7.02 -5.69 -20.89
C THR A 43 -7.91 -4.80 -21.76
N TYR A 44 -8.03 -3.51 -21.46
CA TYR A 44 -8.98 -2.60 -22.09
C TYR A 44 -8.34 -1.38 -22.78
N GLY A 45 -7.00 -1.29 -22.78
CA GLY A 45 -6.27 -0.18 -23.36
C GLY A 45 -6.52 1.18 -22.67
N ALA A 46 -6.23 2.26 -23.41
CA ALA A 46 -6.40 3.63 -22.93
C ALA A 46 -7.87 3.97 -22.64
N GLU A 47 -8.82 3.31 -23.31
CA GLU A 47 -10.25 3.49 -23.07
C GLU A 47 -10.64 2.98 -21.68
N GLY A 48 -10.13 1.83 -21.24
CA GLY A 48 -10.34 1.32 -19.88
C GLY A 48 -9.87 2.29 -18.80
N LEU A 49 -8.68 2.88 -18.98
CA LEU A 49 -8.17 3.92 -18.07
C LEU A 49 -9.06 5.17 -18.09
N THR A 50 -9.57 5.55 -19.27
CA THR A 50 -10.54 6.66 -19.39
C THR A 50 -11.78 6.38 -18.55
N ARG A 51 -12.38 5.19 -18.68
CA ARG A 51 -13.55 4.78 -17.88
C ARG A 51 -13.23 4.81 -16.39
N TYR A 52 -12.13 4.20 -15.97
CA TYR A 52 -11.69 4.15 -14.57
C TYR A 52 -11.58 5.54 -13.93
N PHE A 53 -10.96 6.50 -14.63
CA PHE A 53 -10.73 7.85 -14.09
C PHE A 53 -11.85 8.86 -14.37
N SER A 54 -12.80 8.53 -15.24
CA SER A 54 -13.87 9.44 -15.69
C SER A 54 -14.73 9.98 -14.55
N THR A 55 -14.90 9.20 -13.48
CA THR A 55 -15.80 9.53 -12.38
C THR A 55 -15.28 10.61 -11.44
N ASN A 56 -13.96 10.78 -11.30
CA ASN A 56 -13.38 11.66 -10.27
C ASN A 56 -12.12 12.44 -10.69
N ARG A 57 -11.30 11.91 -11.62
CA ARG A 57 -9.96 12.47 -11.93
C ARG A 57 -9.58 12.28 -13.41
N PRO A 58 -10.37 12.77 -14.38
CA PRO A 58 -10.13 12.49 -15.80
C PRO A 58 -8.78 13.02 -16.32
N VAL A 59 -8.37 14.22 -15.89
CA VAL A 59 -7.06 14.79 -16.30
C VAL A 59 -5.89 13.99 -15.72
N TRP A 60 -6.05 13.42 -14.53
CA TRP A 60 -5.06 12.50 -13.97
C TRP A 60 -4.98 11.20 -14.78
N GLY A 61 -6.13 10.70 -15.25
CA GLY A 61 -6.20 9.55 -16.15
C GLY A 61 -5.44 9.76 -17.46
N LEU A 62 -5.39 11.00 -17.99
CA LEU A 62 -4.55 11.32 -19.15
C LEU A 62 -3.05 11.10 -18.87
N LEU A 63 -2.58 11.37 -17.65
CA LEU A 63 -1.19 11.09 -17.28
C LEU A 63 -0.89 9.57 -17.28
N TYR A 64 -1.82 8.75 -16.81
CA TYR A 64 -1.68 7.29 -16.90
C TYR A 64 -1.69 6.81 -18.35
N GLN A 65 -2.55 7.38 -19.20
CA GLN A 65 -2.57 7.04 -20.63
C GLN A 65 -1.28 7.42 -21.37
N LEU A 66 -0.51 8.37 -20.86
CA LEU A 66 0.79 8.72 -21.43
C LEU A 66 1.93 7.84 -20.91
N THR A 67 1.91 7.50 -19.63
CA THR A 67 3.04 6.85 -18.96
C THR A 67 2.98 5.32 -19.06
N VAL A 68 1.78 4.73 -18.94
CA VAL A 68 1.60 3.28 -18.96
C VAL A 68 1.99 2.63 -20.29
N PRO A 69 1.66 3.18 -21.48
CA PRO A 69 2.15 2.63 -22.74
C PRO A 69 3.68 2.65 -22.87
N VAL A 70 4.35 3.63 -22.25
CA VAL A 70 5.80 3.84 -22.37
C VAL A 70 6.58 2.90 -21.45
N LEU A 71 6.13 2.72 -20.21
CA LEU A 71 6.82 1.91 -19.19
C LEU A 71 6.32 0.46 -19.16
N GLY A 72 5.11 0.22 -19.66
CA GLY A 72 4.46 -1.08 -19.67
C GLY A 72 4.34 -1.68 -18.27
N MET A 73 4.54 -3.00 -18.19
CA MET A 73 4.40 -3.81 -16.97
C MET A 73 5.70 -3.95 -16.17
N GLN A 74 6.77 -3.24 -16.54
CA GLN A 74 8.09 -3.43 -15.95
C GLN A 74 8.19 -2.74 -14.59
N ALA A 75 8.14 -3.52 -13.50
CA ALA A 75 8.19 -2.99 -12.13
C ALA A 75 9.43 -2.11 -11.88
N LEU A 76 10.62 -2.53 -12.34
CA LEU A 76 11.86 -1.77 -12.16
C LEU A 76 11.79 -0.37 -12.80
N ALA A 77 11.16 -0.26 -13.98
CA ALA A 77 11.03 1.02 -14.68
C ALA A 77 10.13 1.98 -13.89
N TRP A 78 9.05 1.47 -13.30
CA TRP A 78 8.17 2.24 -12.41
C TRP A 78 8.87 2.65 -11.11
N HIS A 79 9.62 1.74 -10.47
CA HIS A 79 10.41 2.09 -9.27
C HIS A 79 11.45 3.16 -9.59
N ALA A 80 12.13 3.06 -10.74
CA ALA A 80 13.07 4.09 -11.18
C ALA A 80 12.37 5.44 -11.39
N LEU A 81 11.19 5.48 -12.03
CA LEU A 81 10.41 6.70 -12.19
C LEU A 81 9.98 7.28 -10.83
N ALA A 82 9.53 6.45 -9.89
CA ALA A 82 9.12 6.89 -8.55
C ALA A 82 10.30 7.50 -7.78
N ILE A 83 11.48 6.87 -7.84
CA ILE A 83 12.72 7.36 -7.21
C ILE A 83 13.15 8.68 -7.82
N LEU A 84 13.18 8.78 -9.16
CA LEU A 84 13.55 10.00 -9.87
C LEU A 84 12.53 11.13 -9.61
N GLY A 85 11.24 10.81 -9.57
CA GLY A 85 10.17 11.74 -9.22
C GLY A 85 10.35 12.30 -7.80
N ARG A 86 10.63 11.42 -6.82
CA ARG A 86 10.89 11.79 -5.42
C ARG A 86 12.15 12.62 -5.27
N TRP A 87 13.23 12.25 -5.97
CA TRP A 87 14.47 13.03 -6.04
C TRP A 87 14.22 14.43 -6.62
N LEU A 88 13.49 14.52 -7.73
CA LEU A 88 13.12 15.79 -8.36
C LEU A 88 12.30 16.66 -7.40
N SER A 89 11.38 16.07 -6.61
CA SER A 89 10.64 16.82 -5.59
C SER A 89 11.58 17.44 -4.55
N GLY A 90 12.58 16.69 -4.09
CA GLY A 90 13.63 17.20 -3.21
C GLY A 90 14.43 18.35 -3.84
N VAL A 91 14.83 18.21 -5.10
CA VAL A 91 15.59 19.24 -5.83
C VAL A 91 14.75 20.51 -6.02
N LEU A 92 13.49 20.38 -6.44
CA LEU A 92 12.57 21.51 -6.61
C LEU A 92 12.33 22.23 -5.28
N LEU A 93 12.15 21.48 -4.19
CA LEU A 93 12.02 22.05 -2.86
C LEU A 93 13.30 22.79 -2.44
N TYR A 94 14.47 22.18 -2.60
CA TYR A 94 15.75 22.82 -2.32
C TYR A 94 15.90 24.16 -3.08
N LEU A 95 15.61 24.17 -4.38
CA LEU A 95 15.67 25.38 -5.21
C LEU A 95 14.63 26.41 -4.76
N PHE A 96 13.42 25.98 -4.42
CA PHE A 96 12.35 26.84 -3.91
C PHE A 96 12.78 27.53 -2.62
N LEU A 97 13.27 26.78 -1.63
CA LEU A 97 13.71 27.33 -0.35
C LEU A 97 14.92 28.26 -0.50
N ARG A 98 15.85 27.96 -1.42
CA ARG A 98 16.94 28.87 -1.76
C ARG A 98 16.48 30.17 -2.44
N ALA A 99 15.42 30.11 -3.24
CA ALA A 99 14.84 31.30 -3.86
C ALA A 99 14.10 32.17 -2.82
N VAL A 100 13.51 31.55 -1.80
CA VAL A 100 12.86 32.24 -0.66
C VAL A 100 13.89 32.79 0.33
N TRP A 101 14.94 32.05 0.67
CA TRP A 101 15.95 32.43 1.66
C TRP A 101 17.38 32.26 1.12
N ARG A 102 17.88 33.30 0.41
CA ARG A 102 19.16 33.25 -0.33
C ARG A 102 20.38 32.94 0.53
N ASP A 103 20.38 33.41 1.77
CA ASP A 103 21.53 33.30 2.68
C ASP A 103 21.53 32.01 3.52
N ARG A 104 20.52 31.14 3.35
CA ARG A 104 20.28 29.96 4.18
C ARG A 104 20.24 28.68 3.35
N GLU A 105 21.30 28.48 2.57
CA GLU A 105 21.50 27.26 1.79
C GLU A 105 21.56 26.01 2.67
N ASP A 106 22.13 26.12 3.88
CA ASP A 106 22.12 25.03 4.85
C ASP A 106 20.70 24.59 5.22
N PHE A 107 19.83 25.54 5.56
CA PHE A 107 18.43 25.25 5.84
C PHE A 107 17.74 24.56 4.65
N ALA A 108 17.94 25.07 3.42
CA ALA A 108 17.33 24.51 2.23
C ALA A 108 17.76 23.06 1.95
N VAL A 109 19.06 22.75 2.10
CA VAL A 109 19.61 21.39 1.87
C VAL A 109 19.01 20.39 2.84
N TRP A 110 19.05 20.68 4.14
CA TRP A 110 18.60 19.75 5.17
C TRP A 110 17.08 19.60 5.21
N THR A 111 16.33 20.68 4.93
CA THR A 111 14.87 20.60 4.80
C THR A 111 14.48 19.73 3.60
N ALA A 112 15.17 19.86 2.46
CA ALA A 112 14.92 19.00 1.30
C ALA A 112 15.28 17.54 1.55
N ALA A 113 16.35 17.27 2.30
CA ALA A 113 16.75 15.91 2.69
C ALA A 113 15.71 15.25 3.62
N LEU A 114 15.24 15.97 4.64
CA LEU A 114 14.17 15.49 5.52
C LEU A 114 12.85 15.28 4.76
N PHE A 115 12.56 16.13 3.77
CA PHE A 115 11.36 16.05 2.95
C PHE A 115 11.31 14.78 2.10
N ILE A 116 12.41 14.46 1.40
CA ILE A 116 12.43 13.24 0.58
C ILE A 116 12.34 11.98 1.44
N LEU A 117 12.88 12.00 2.66
CA LEU A 117 12.90 10.87 3.59
C LEU A 117 11.76 10.87 4.63
N TYR A 118 10.76 11.74 4.47
CA TYR A 118 9.73 11.94 5.48
C TYR A 118 9.08 10.62 5.96
N PRO A 119 9.23 10.24 7.24
CA PRO A 119 8.85 8.92 7.75
C PRO A 119 7.34 8.74 8.00
N GLY A 120 6.55 9.81 7.83
CA GLY A 120 5.09 9.71 7.85
C GLY A 120 4.50 9.09 6.59
N PHE A 121 5.33 8.82 5.57
CA PHE A 121 4.93 8.22 4.30
C PHE A 121 5.77 6.99 3.98
N SER A 122 5.13 5.83 3.89
CA SER A 122 5.76 4.52 3.62
C SER A 122 5.47 3.97 2.23
N GLN A 123 4.52 4.57 1.50
CA GLN A 123 3.99 3.98 0.27
C GLN A 123 4.79 4.30 -1.00
N GLN A 124 6.02 4.82 -0.89
CA GLN A 124 6.91 5.06 -2.04
C GLN A 124 7.02 3.83 -2.96
N PHE A 125 6.96 2.64 -2.37
CA PHE A 125 7.12 1.35 -3.04
C PHE A 125 5.88 0.87 -3.78
N ILE A 126 4.81 1.68 -3.88
CA ILE A 126 3.67 1.47 -4.79
C ILE A 126 3.94 2.33 -6.04
N PRO A 127 4.82 1.87 -6.95
CA PRO A 127 5.54 2.76 -7.84
C PRO A 127 4.68 3.37 -8.95
N VAL A 128 3.61 2.71 -9.43
CA VAL A 128 2.80 3.26 -10.53
C VAL A 128 2.01 4.45 -10.02
N VAL A 129 1.25 4.26 -8.93
CA VAL A 129 0.46 5.31 -8.30
C VAL A 129 1.34 6.45 -7.81
N TYR A 130 2.40 6.17 -7.05
CA TYR A 130 3.18 7.26 -6.46
C TYR A 130 4.11 7.96 -7.44
N SER A 131 4.52 7.34 -8.54
CA SER A 131 5.12 8.08 -9.66
C SER A 131 4.20 9.20 -10.14
N HIS A 132 2.90 8.92 -10.27
CA HIS A 132 1.92 9.92 -10.67
C HIS A 132 1.67 10.98 -9.59
N PHE A 133 1.63 10.61 -8.32
CA PHE A 133 1.59 11.59 -7.23
C PHE A 133 2.82 12.49 -7.24
N PHE A 134 4.02 11.97 -7.51
CA PHE A 134 5.24 12.77 -7.55
C PHE A 134 5.29 13.68 -8.78
N ILE A 135 4.76 13.26 -9.93
CA ILE A 135 4.58 14.17 -11.09
C ILE A 135 3.76 15.39 -10.67
N VAL A 136 2.61 15.16 -10.03
CA VAL A 136 1.72 16.24 -9.56
C VAL A 136 2.37 17.09 -8.47
N LEU A 137 3.04 16.47 -7.51
CA LEU A 137 3.81 17.17 -6.47
C LEU A 137 4.93 18.04 -7.08
N ASN A 138 5.57 17.56 -8.14
CA ASN A 138 6.59 18.31 -8.87
C ASN A 138 5.99 19.50 -9.64
N PHE A 139 4.78 19.36 -10.20
CA PHE A 139 4.04 20.50 -10.76
C PHE A 139 3.74 21.55 -9.68
N PHE A 140 3.27 21.13 -8.51
CA PHE A 140 3.04 22.01 -7.36
C PHE A 140 4.33 22.75 -6.92
N LEU A 141 5.40 22.01 -6.60
CA LEU A 141 6.67 22.60 -6.15
C LEU A 141 7.32 23.49 -7.22
N GLY A 142 7.28 23.06 -8.49
CA GLY A 142 7.75 23.83 -9.64
C GLY A 142 6.98 25.14 -9.80
N SER A 143 5.66 25.10 -9.65
CA SER A 143 4.80 26.29 -9.67
C SER A 143 5.18 27.29 -8.57
N PHE A 144 5.44 26.82 -7.34
CA PHE A 144 5.83 27.68 -6.22
C PHE A 144 7.23 28.28 -6.42
N LEU A 145 8.20 27.47 -6.84
CA LEU A 145 9.55 27.92 -7.19
C LEU A 145 9.51 29.05 -8.23
N LEU A 146 8.81 28.81 -9.35
CA LEU A 146 8.74 29.77 -10.45
C LEU A 146 7.98 31.04 -10.04
N SER A 147 6.97 30.93 -9.17
CA SER A 147 6.26 32.10 -8.63
C SER A 147 7.17 33.01 -7.81
N VAL A 148 8.03 32.42 -6.98
CA VAL A 148 9.05 33.18 -6.24
C VAL A 148 10.08 33.77 -7.20
N LEU A 149 10.57 33.00 -8.19
CA LEU A 149 11.52 33.51 -9.19
C LEU A 149 10.96 34.67 -10.02
N ALA A 150 9.66 34.66 -10.32
CA ALA A 150 8.97 35.75 -11.01
C ALA A 150 8.99 37.06 -10.22
N VAL A 151 8.90 36.99 -8.88
CA VAL A 151 9.12 38.14 -7.99
C VAL A 151 10.59 38.52 -8.04
N ARG A 152 11.48 37.53 -7.88
CA ARG A 152 12.92 37.74 -7.70
C ARG A 152 13.65 38.29 -8.91
N GLN A 153 13.08 38.13 -10.11
CA GLN A 153 13.67 38.56 -11.37
C GLN A 153 12.63 39.32 -12.19
N PRO A 154 12.30 40.58 -11.83
CA PRO A 154 11.24 41.35 -12.48
C PRO A 154 11.44 41.50 -13.99
N SER A 155 12.68 41.61 -14.47
CA SER A 155 13.02 41.72 -15.89
C SER A 155 12.66 40.48 -16.73
N ARG A 156 12.50 39.32 -16.09
CA ARG A 156 12.15 38.04 -16.72
C ARG A 156 10.82 37.49 -16.21
N ARG A 157 10.01 38.32 -15.53
CA ARG A 157 8.79 37.90 -14.82
C ARG A 157 7.91 36.98 -15.64
N TRP A 158 7.59 37.34 -16.89
CA TRP A 158 6.70 36.53 -17.74
C TRP A 158 7.24 35.16 -18.11
N ARG A 159 8.57 35.00 -18.18
CA ARG A 159 9.22 33.70 -18.41
C ARG A 159 8.98 32.72 -17.25
N TYR A 160 8.68 33.24 -16.07
CA TYR A 160 8.41 32.45 -14.87
C TYR A 160 6.92 32.37 -14.53
N THR A 161 6.16 33.46 -14.70
CA THR A 161 4.73 33.49 -14.39
C THR A 161 3.91 32.50 -15.23
N LEU A 162 4.13 32.44 -16.55
CA LEU A 162 3.31 31.57 -17.41
C LEU A 162 3.53 30.08 -17.09
N PRO A 163 4.76 29.57 -16.99
CA PRO A 163 4.97 28.18 -16.60
C PRO A 163 4.55 27.91 -15.16
N ALA A 164 4.72 28.86 -14.24
CA ALA A 164 4.23 28.72 -12.87
C ALA A 164 2.71 28.52 -12.83
N TRP A 165 1.97 29.32 -13.58
CA TRP A 165 0.52 29.22 -13.68
C TRP A 165 0.08 27.91 -14.33
N ALA A 166 0.71 27.51 -15.45
CA ALA A 166 0.41 26.26 -16.13
C ALA A 166 0.64 25.03 -15.23
N LEU A 167 1.77 24.97 -14.52
CA LEU A 167 2.05 23.88 -13.57
C LEU A 167 1.08 23.89 -12.37
N GLY A 168 0.73 25.08 -11.86
CA GLY A 168 -0.27 25.21 -10.80
C GLY A 168 -1.64 24.72 -11.22
N LEU A 169 -2.09 25.08 -12.43
CA LEU A 169 -3.34 24.61 -13.01
C LEU A 169 -3.31 23.09 -13.27
N ALA A 170 -2.21 22.56 -13.82
CA ALA A 170 -2.05 21.12 -14.03
C ALA A 170 -2.15 20.33 -12.72
N ASN A 171 -1.50 20.82 -11.65
CA ASN A 171 -1.64 20.25 -10.31
C ASN A 171 -3.10 20.18 -9.86
N LEU A 172 -3.83 21.31 -9.97
CA LEU A 172 -5.23 21.41 -9.56
C LEU A 172 -6.16 20.52 -10.39
N LEU A 173 -5.91 20.35 -11.69
CA LEU A 173 -6.75 19.51 -12.53
C LEU A 173 -6.56 18.00 -12.28
N CYS A 174 -5.38 17.58 -11.79
CA CYS A 174 -5.08 16.17 -11.58
C CYS A 174 -5.75 15.58 -10.32
N MET A 175 -5.49 16.14 -9.13
CA MET A 175 -5.92 15.52 -7.88
C MET A 175 -5.98 16.50 -6.71
N GLU A 176 -6.83 16.19 -5.73
CA GLU A 176 -7.25 17.08 -4.66
C GLU A 176 -6.25 17.27 -3.49
N TYR A 177 -5.21 16.43 -3.38
CA TYR A 177 -4.35 16.39 -2.17
C TYR A 177 -3.62 17.70 -1.90
N PHE A 178 -3.23 18.44 -2.95
CA PHE A 178 -2.45 19.67 -2.82
C PHE A 178 -3.28 20.94 -3.02
N PHE A 179 -4.61 20.83 -3.16
CA PHE A 179 -5.49 21.96 -3.47
C PHE A 179 -5.37 23.08 -2.46
N PHE A 180 -5.58 22.77 -1.19
CA PHE A 180 -5.63 23.78 -0.13
C PHE A 180 -4.25 24.32 0.23
N LEU A 181 -3.16 23.66 -0.20
CA LEU A 181 -1.81 24.21 -0.06
C LEU A 181 -1.60 25.44 -0.94
N GLU A 182 -2.37 25.64 -2.02
CA GLU A 182 -2.35 26.88 -2.81
C GLU A 182 -2.68 28.12 -1.98
N LEU A 183 -3.45 27.98 -0.88
CA LEU A 183 -3.76 29.06 0.05
C LEU A 183 -2.52 29.58 0.80
N THR A 184 -1.43 28.80 0.84
CA THR A 184 -0.17 29.23 1.45
C THR A 184 0.68 30.10 0.52
N ARG A 185 0.44 30.06 -0.80
CA ARG A 185 1.21 30.80 -1.81
C ARG A 185 1.36 32.30 -1.50
N PRO A 186 0.32 33.06 -1.11
CA PRO A 186 0.49 34.47 -0.76
C PRO A 186 1.47 34.70 0.40
N LEU A 187 1.58 33.77 1.36
CA LEU A 187 2.53 33.88 2.46
C LEU A 187 3.98 33.74 1.96
N TRP A 188 4.24 32.77 1.07
CA TRP A 188 5.55 32.60 0.43
C TRP A 188 5.94 33.81 -0.43
N LEU A 189 4.98 34.35 -1.19
CA LEU A 189 5.19 35.56 -1.99
C LEU A 189 5.43 36.78 -1.11
N ALA A 190 4.75 36.90 0.03
CA ALA A 190 4.97 37.99 0.98
C ALA A 190 6.40 37.98 1.52
N VAL A 191 6.94 36.80 1.87
CA VAL A 191 8.35 36.66 2.29
C VAL A 191 9.31 37.07 1.18
N ALA A 192 9.05 36.64 -0.07
CA ALA A 192 9.89 37.02 -1.21
C ALA A 192 9.85 38.54 -1.47
N VAL A 193 8.67 39.15 -1.46
CA VAL A 193 8.47 40.60 -1.67
C VAL A 193 9.12 41.43 -0.57
N TRP A 194 9.01 40.98 0.68
CA TRP A 194 9.61 41.64 1.84
C TRP A 194 11.13 41.75 1.68
N GLN A 195 11.78 40.64 1.33
CA GLN A 195 13.23 40.58 1.21
C GLN A 195 13.82 41.32 0.00
N GLU A 196 13.01 41.68 -1.00
CA GLU A 196 13.49 42.43 -2.18
C GLU A 196 13.33 43.94 -2.07
N SER A 197 12.67 44.43 -1.03
CA SER A 197 12.37 45.85 -0.91
C SER A 197 13.57 46.61 -0.35
N PRO A 198 14.19 47.55 -1.11
CA PRO A 198 15.33 48.34 -0.62
C PRO A 198 14.93 49.39 0.43
N ALA A 199 13.64 49.69 0.57
CA ALA A 199 13.09 50.59 1.57
C ALA A 199 12.14 49.81 2.51
N PRO A 200 11.99 50.22 3.79
CA PRO A 200 11.03 49.61 4.70
C PRO A 200 9.61 49.78 4.14
N ARG A 201 9.03 48.68 3.63
CA ARG A 201 7.61 48.64 3.27
C ARG A 201 6.78 48.37 4.51
N SER A 202 5.57 48.91 4.55
CA SER A 202 4.61 48.47 5.55
C SER A 202 4.18 47.02 5.30
N LEU A 203 3.80 46.31 6.36
CA LEU A 203 3.26 44.95 6.26
C LEU A 203 2.07 44.89 5.30
N TRP A 204 1.20 45.92 5.34
CA TRP A 204 0.05 46.04 4.44
C TRP A 204 0.43 46.10 2.96
N GLN A 205 1.45 46.89 2.59
CA GLN A 205 1.90 46.99 1.21
C GLN A 205 2.46 45.66 0.70
N THR A 206 3.18 44.94 1.56
CA THR A 206 3.72 43.61 1.25
C THR A 206 2.61 42.59 1.06
N ALA A 207 1.64 42.55 1.98
CA ALA A 207 0.48 41.67 1.91
C ALA A 207 -0.37 41.95 0.65
N LYS A 208 -0.68 43.23 0.37
CA LYS A 208 -1.42 43.65 -0.82
C LYS A 208 -0.71 43.19 -2.10
N ARG A 209 0.61 43.38 -2.20
CA ARG A 209 1.38 42.95 -3.38
C ARG A 209 1.46 41.43 -3.50
N ALA A 210 1.60 40.70 -2.41
CA ALA A 210 1.60 39.25 -2.44
C ALA A 210 0.24 38.70 -2.89
N PHE A 211 -0.85 39.29 -2.40
CA PHE A 211 -2.21 38.93 -2.79
C PHE A 211 -2.49 39.22 -4.26
N THR A 212 -2.07 40.37 -4.80
CA THR A 212 -2.28 40.67 -6.23
C THR A 212 -1.50 39.73 -7.15
N LEU A 213 -0.32 39.27 -6.73
CA LEU A 213 0.45 38.26 -7.45
C LEU A 213 -0.20 36.87 -7.39
N TRP A 214 -1.01 36.61 -6.38
CA TRP A 214 -1.73 35.35 -6.18
C TRP A 214 -3.03 35.25 -6.99
N LEU A 215 -3.65 36.38 -7.37
CA LEU A 215 -4.95 36.41 -8.07
C LEU A 215 -5.08 35.44 -9.26
N PRO A 216 -4.10 35.27 -10.17
CA PRO A 216 -4.22 34.32 -11.27
C PRO A 216 -4.32 32.86 -10.81
N TYR A 217 -3.64 32.51 -9.71
CA TYR A 217 -3.67 31.17 -9.12
C TYR A 217 -4.95 30.94 -8.33
N LEU A 218 -5.44 31.98 -7.63
CA LEU A 218 -6.74 31.94 -6.98
C LEU A 218 -7.87 31.74 -7.98
N ALA A 219 -7.80 32.39 -9.15
CA ALA A 219 -8.76 32.19 -10.23
C ALA A 219 -8.74 30.73 -10.73
N SER A 220 -7.57 30.12 -10.89
CA SER A 220 -7.45 28.69 -11.23
C SER A 220 -8.01 27.79 -10.13
N LEU A 221 -7.69 28.06 -8.86
CA LEU A 221 -8.22 27.30 -7.73
C LEU A 221 -9.75 27.35 -7.69
N ALA A 222 -10.33 28.55 -7.75
CA ALA A 222 -11.77 28.73 -7.76
C ALA A 222 -12.42 28.08 -8.98
N GLY A 223 -11.86 28.28 -10.18
CA GLY A 223 -12.38 27.69 -11.42
C GLY A 223 -12.38 26.16 -11.41
N VAL A 224 -11.30 25.54 -10.91
CA VAL A 224 -11.22 24.07 -10.79
C VAL A 224 -12.15 23.55 -9.69
N MET A 225 -12.27 24.25 -8.56
CA MET A 225 -13.23 23.87 -7.51
C MET A 225 -14.68 23.93 -8.02
N LEU A 226 -15.04 24.97 -8.76
CA LEU A 226 -16.36 25.09 -9.40
C LEU A 226 -16.56 23.98 -10.42
N TRP A 227 -15.61 23.78 -11.34
CA TRP A 227 -15.65 22.68 -12.31
C TRP A 227 -15.87 21.34 -11.61
N ARG A 228 -15.14 21.06 -10.52
CA ARG A 228 -15.31 19.79 -9.81
C ARG A 228 -16.68 19.66 -9.15
N ALA A 229 -17.17 20.73 -8.52
CA ALA A 229 -18.47 20.72 -7.86
C ALA A 229 -19.65 20.55 -8.82
N PHE A 230 -19.55 21.04 -10.08
CA PHE A 230 -20.60 20.91 -11.08
C PHE A 230 -20.55 19.60 -11.87
N PHE A 231 -19.35 19.09 -12.18
CA PHE A 231 -19.19 17.96 -13.10
C PHE A 231 -18.91 16.61 -12.42
N PHE A 232 -18.48 16.60 -11.15
CA PHE A 232 -18.28 15.35 -10.40
C PHE A 232 -19.14 15.37 -9.14
N GLY A 233 -19.96 14.34 -8.97
CA GLY A 233 -20.69 14.13 -7.71
C GLY A 233 -19.71 13.78 -6.57
N TYR A 234 -20.20 13.85 -5.32
CA TYR A 234 -19.51 13.27 -4.16
C TYR A 234 -19.59 11.74 -4.22
N GLY A 235 -18.95 11.12 -5.23
CA GLY A 235 -19.14 9.70 -5.55
C GLY A 235 -18.56 8.77 -4.49
N LEU A 236 -17.31 9.00 -4.08
CA LEU A 236 -16.58 8.10 -3.17
C LEU A 236 -16.65 8.52 -1.70
N TYR A 237 -16.65 9.83 -1.40
CA TYR A 237 -16.67 10.34 -0.03
C TYR A 237 -17.60 11.53 0.07
N LYS A 238 -18.64 11.40 0.89
CA LYS A 238 -19.58 12.48 1.18
C LYS A 238 -18.96 13.45 2.18
N PRO A 239 -19.12 14.76 1.99
CA PRO A 239 -18.59 15.75 2.92
C PRO A 239 -19.47 15.80 4.18
N VAL A 240 -19.14 14.99 5.17
CA VAL A 240 -19.88 14.85 6.44
C VAL A 240 -19.85 16.15 7.27
N PHE A 241 -18.83 16.99 7.08
CA PHE A 241 -18.65 18.19 7.89
C PHE A 241 -19.80 19.21 7.74
N TYR A 242 -20.45 19.29 6.58
CA TYR A 242 -21.58 20.21 6.38
C TYR A 242 -22.78 19.80 7.23
N GLU A 243 -23.04 18.49 7.33
CA GLU A 243 -24.10 17.94 8.17
C GLU A 243 -23.78 18.18 9.65
N MET A 244 -22.53 17.96 10.06
CA MET A 244 -22.08 18.27 11.43
C MET A 244 -22.26 19.76 11.78
N LEU A 245 -21.90 20.66 10.86
CA LEU A 245 -22.04 22.10 11.06
C LEU A 245 -23.51 22.52 11.16
N ALA A 246 -24.39 21.94 10.33
CA ALA A 246 -25.82 22.22 10.37
C ALA A 246 -26.49 21.73 11.67
N GLN A 247 -26.04 20.58 12.20
CA GLN A 247 -26.59 19.99 13.42
C GLN A 247 -26.06 20.63 14.71
N ASN A 248 -24.75 20.87 14.80
CA ASN A 248 -24.11 21.47 15.97
C ASN A 248 -22.87 22.30 15.57
N PRO A 249 -23.03 23.61 15.33
CA PRO A 249 -21.93 24.46 14.87
C PRO A 249 -20.73 24.48 15.81
N LEU A 250 -20.96 24.59 17.13
CA LEU A 250 -19.88 24.62 18.12
C LEU A 250 -19.15 23.27 18.21
N GLY A 251 -19.90 22.16 18.14
CA GLY A 251 -19.34 20.82 18.10
C GLY A 251 -18.50 20.58 16.84
N ALA A 252 -18.98 21.00 15.67
CA ALA A 252 -18.25 20.90 14.41
C ALA A 252 -16.95 21.72 14.41
N LEU A 253 -16.99 22.95 14.94
CA LEU A 253 -15.78 23.77 15.12
C LEU A 253 -14.79 23.13 16.10
N GLY A 254 -15.27 22.59 17.23
CA GLY A 254 -14.45 21.86 18.19
C GLY A 254 -13.81 20.61 17.59
N TYR A 255 -14.57 19.85 16.79
CA TYR A 255 -14.08 18.71 16.03
C TYR A 255 -12.98 19.11 15.04
N TRP A 256 -13.22 20.14 14.23
CA TRP A 256 -12.26 20.63 13.23
C TRP A 256 -10.96 21.12 13.87
N LEU A 257 -11.05 21.91 14.96
CA LEU A 257 -9.88 22.40 15.68
C LEU A 257 -9.08 21.23 16.30
N THR A 258 -9.78 20.28 16.94
CA THR A 258 -9.15 19.11 17.56
C THR A 258 -8.43 18.26 16.51
N ARG A 259 -9.10 17.96 15.38
CA ARG A 259 -8.50 17.22 14.25
C ARG A 259 -7.30 17.95 13.67
N THR A 260 -7.40 19.26 13.48
CA THR A 260 -6.30 20.08 12.95
C THR A 260 -5.05 19.95 13.84
N VAL A 261 -5.21 20.07 15.16
CA VAL A 261 -4.09 19.94 16.12
C VAL A 261 -3.56 18.51 16.17
N GLN A 262 -4.44 17.51 16.23
CA GLN A 262 -4.05 16.10 16.28
C GLN A 262 -3.28 15.68 15.03
N ASP A 263 -3.79 15.99 13.84
CA ASP A 263 -3.17 15.61 12.58
C ASP A 263 -1.88 16.41 12.34
N ALA A 264 -1.82 17.68 12.75
CA ALA A 264 -0.59 18.47 12.73
C ALA A 264 0.49 17.86 13.63
N PHE A 265 0.13 17.46 14.86
CA PHE A 265 1.07 16.81 15.78
C PHE A 265 1.50 15.43 15.26
N LEU A 266 0.55 14.65 14.75
CA LEU A 266 0.77 13.32 14.18
C LEU A 266 1.78 13.37 13.02
N THR A 267 1.55 14.25 12.06
CA THR A 267 2.38 14.38 10.86
C THR A 267 3.71 15.09 11.12
N THR A 268 3.76 16.00 12.10
CA THR A 268 5.00 16.76 12.38
C THR A 268 5.95 16.01 13.31
N PHE A 269 5.43 15.39 14.37
CA PHE A 269 6.24 14.81 15.44
C PHE A 269 6.12 13.28 15.50
N LYS A 270 4.90 12.74 15.63
CA LYS A 270 4.70 11.28 15.78
C LYS A 270 5.19 10.49 14.56
N ALA A 271 5.15 11.10 13.36
CA ALA A 271 5.72 10.54 12.15
C ALA A 271 7.19 10.13 12.31
N TRP A 272 7.98 10.83 13.13
CA TRP A 272 9.38 10.50 13.37
C TRP A 272 9.58 9.32 14.31
N ASP A 273 8.58 8.95 15.12
CA ASP A 273 8.65 7.73 15.94
C ASP A 273 8.86 6.49 15.06
N ASN A 274 8.25 6.48 13.87
CA ASN A 274 8.46 5.42 12.86
C ASN A 274 9.95 5.27 12.49
N ALA A 275 10.70 6.38 12.42
CA ALA A 275 12.12 6.38 12.09
C ALA A 275 13.00 5.81 13.23
N PHE A 276 12.64 6.10 14.48
CA PHE A 276 13.43 5.71 15.65
C PHE A 276 13.13 4.31 16.19
N GLN A 277 12.11 3.64 15.65
CA GLN A 277 11.85 2.23 15.94
C GLN A 277 12.91 1.34 15.28
N LEU A 278 13.72 0.68 16.09
CA LEU A 278 14.68 -0.32 15.63
C LEU A 278 13.96 -1.64 15.28
N PRO A 279 14.37 -2.34 14.21
CA PRO A 279 13.79 -3.63 13.87
C PRO A 279 14.13 -4.68 14.94
N ALA A 280 13.12 -5.45 15.37
CA ALA A 280 13.36 -6.62 16.21
C ALA A 280 14.07 -7.73 15.41
N ALA A 281 14.82 -8.61 16.09
CA ALA A 281 15.50 -9.75 15.46
C ALA A 281 14.54 -10.73 14.75
N GLN A 282 13.26 -10.70 15.11
CA GLN A 282 12.20 -11.51 14.49
C GLN A 282 11.64 -10.88 13.20
N GLU A 283 11.80 -9.57 13.00
CA GLU A 283 11.31 -8.88 11.81
C GLU A 283 12.26 -9.01 10.62
N LEU A 284 13.57 -8.97 10.88
CA LEU A 284 14.61 -9.03 9.87
C LEU A 284 15.55 -10.20 10.15
N VAL A 285 15.72 -11.08 9.17
CA VAL A 285 16.77 -12.11 9.21
C VAL A 285 18.16 -11.47 9.32
N PRO A 286 19.18 -12.16 9.88
CA PRO A 286 20.48 -11.55 10.20
C PRO A 286 21.15 -10.78 9.06
N ARG A 287 21.04 -11.28 7.81
CA ARG A 287 21.58 -10.59 6.62
C ARG A 287 20.89 -9.26 6.32
N LEU A 288 19.57 -9.19 6.49
CA LEU A 288 18.80 -7.95 6.31
C LEU A 288 19.06 -6.97 7.46
N LEU A 289 19.26 -7.48 8.68
CA LEU A 289 19.64 -6.65 9.83
C LEU A 289 21.03 -6.01 9.66
N MET A 290 22.01 -6.77 9.14
CA MET A 290 23.32 -6.21 8.76
C MET A 290 23.18 -5.14 7.67
N GLY A 291 22.37 -5.40 6.65
CA GLY A 291 22.06 -4.44 5.60
C GLY A 291 21.45 -3.14 6.14
N TYR A 292 20.50 -3.25 7.08
CA TYR A 292 19.90 -2.11 7.76
C TYR A 292 20.98 -1.24 8.43
N TYR A 293 21.84 -1.81 9.28
CA TYR A 293 22.89 -1.03 9.97
C TYR A 293 23.93 -0.45 9.00
N ALA A 294 24.28 -1.18 7.93
CA ALA A 294 25.17 -0.68 6.89
C ALA A 294 24.59 0.56 6.19
N VAL A 295 23.28 0.57 5.90
CA VAL A 295 22.59 1.69 5.29
C VAL A 295 22.48 2.89 6.23
N LEU A 296 22.23 2.66 7.53
CA LEU A 296 22.29 3.72 8.55
C LEU A 296 23.68 4.37 8.58
N GLY A 297 24.74 3.55 8.64
CA GLY A 297 26.12 4.01 8.63
C GLY A 297 26.47 4.78 7.36
N ALA A 298 26.14 4.25 6.19
CA ALA A 298 26.38 4.91 4.90
C ALA A 298 25.65 6.25 4.78
N THR A 299 24.40 6.33 5.23
CA THR A 299 23.61 7.57 5.23
C THR A 299 24.20 8.61 6.18
N PHE A 300 24.62 8.19 7.38
CA PHE A 300 25.26 9.07 8.34
C PHE A 300 26.58 9.64 7.78
N LEU A 301 27.43 8.79 7.21
CA LEU A 301 28.68 9.21 6.57
C LEU A 301 28.46 10.14 5.38
N LEU A 302 27.43 9.87 4.56
CA LEU A 302 27.02 10.75 3.46
C LEU A 302 26.59 12.14 3.98
N GLY A 303 25.82 12.18 5.07
CA GLY A 303 25.47 13.42 5.76
C GLY A 303 26.69 14.19 6.24
N LEU A 304 27.63 13.52 6.92
CA LEU A 304 28.89 14.13 7.37
C LEU A 304 29.76 14.64 6.21
N ALA A 305 29.81 13.91 5.10
CA ALA A 305 30.52 14.34 3.91
C ALA A 305 29.93 15.66 3.37
N VAL A 306 28.59 15.80 3.32
CA VAL A 306 27.94 17.05 2.93
C VAL A 306 28.21 18.17 3.94
N VAL A 307 28.20 17.88 5.25
CA VAL A 307 28.61 18.86 6.28
C VAL A 307 30.03 19.38 6.00
N TRP A 308 30.96 18.50 5.64
CA TRP A 308 32.34 18.85 5.33
C TRP A 308 32.47 19.65 4.02
N LEU A 309 31.81 19.22 2.96
CA LEU A 309 31.85 19.87 1.64
C LEU A 309 31.17 21.25 1.60
N THR A 310 30.19 21.47 2.47
CA THR A 310 29.42 22.72 2.58
C THR A 310 29.89 23.65 3.71
N ARG A 311 31.11 23.43 4.23
CA ARG A 311 31.72 24.33 5.23
C ARG A 311 31.82 25.75 4.68
N ALA A 312 31.31 26.70 5.45
CA ALA A 312 31.45 28.12 5.14
C ALA A 312 32.92 28.55 5.33
N PRO A 313 33.45 29.43 4.47
CA PRO A 313 34.73 30.08 4.72
C PRO A 313 34.74 30.80 6.08
N ARG A 314 35.89 30.84 6.76
CA ARG A 314 36.06 31.63 7.99
C ARG A 314 35.69 33.10 7.70
N GLY A 315 34.76 33.67 8.47
CA GLY A 315 34.28 35.06 8.30
C GLY A 315 32.89 35.24 7.68
N ALA A 316 32.11 34.17 7.48
CA ALA A 316 30.71 34.30 7.05
C ALA A 316 29.85 35.04 8.09
N ALA A 317 28.93 35.89 7.61
CA ALA A 317 28.04 36.71 8.44
C ALA A 317 27.29 35.89 9.50
N SER A 318 27.11 36.48 10.68
CA SER A 318 26.38 35.87 11.80
C SER A 318 24.94 35.55 11.38
N PRO A 319 24.40 34.36 11.75
CA PRO A 319 23.02 34.01 11.41
C PRO A 319 22.03 35.03 11.99
N GLN A 320 21.00 35.40 11.23
CA GLN A 320 19.94 36.25 11.77
C GLN A 320 19.25 35.55 12.97
N PRO A 321 19.11 36.23 14.13
CA PRO A 321 18.71 35.61 15.39
C PRO A 321 17.29 35.03 15.41
N ARG A 322 16.43 35.39 14.45
CA ARG A 322 15.02 34.96 14.39
C ARG A 322 14.61 34.27 13.08
N PHE A 323 15.58 33.80 12.28
CA PHE A 323 15.27 33.13 11.01
C PHE A 323 14.28 31.96 11.16
N TRP A 324 14.44 31.17 12.21
CA TRP A 324 13.62 29.97 12.47
C TRP A 324 12.12 30.24 12.55
N ALA A 325 11.71 31.46 12.95
CA ALA A 325 10.31 31.80 13.12
C ALA A 325 9.55 31.80 11.79
N ALA A 326 10.16 32.26 10.70
CA ALA A 326 9.49 32.32 9.41
C ALA A 326 9.15 30.93 8.84
N PRO A 327 10.07 29.95 8.77
CA PRO A 327 9.74 28.57 8.39
C PRO A 327 8.72 27.91 9.31
N VAL A 328 8.80 28.12 10.63
CA VAL A 328 7.83 27.55 11.58
C VAL A 328 6.43 28.11 11.32
N LEU A 329 6.28 29.44 11.21
CA LEU A 329 4.98 30.06 10.97
C LEU A 329 4.38 29.67 9.61
N LEU A 330 5.20 29.59 8.56
CA LEU A 330 4.76 29.10 7.24
C LEU A 330 4.35 27.63 7.29
N GLY A 331 5.12 26.80 8.01
CA GLY A 331 4.78 25.40 8.23
C GLY A 331 3.47 25.24 8.99
N LEU A 332 3.26 25.97 10.09
CA LEU A 332 2.01 25.95 10.85
C LEU A 332 0.81 26.40 10.01
N ALA A 333 0.97 27.47 9.21
CA ALA A 333 -0.08 27.92 8.29
C ALA A 333 -0.39 26.84 7.23
N GLY A 334 0.61 26.13 6.74
CA GLY A 334 0.44 25.01 5.82
C GLY A 334 -0.26 23.80 6.47
N LEU A 335 0.10 23.44 7.71
CA LEU A 335 -0.55 22.35 8.46
C LEU A 335 -2.04 22.63 8.68
N ALA A 336 -2.42 23.90 8.91
CA ALA A 336 -3.81 24.32 9.09
C ALA A 336 -4.69 24.15 7.84
N VAL A 337 -4.10 24.02 6.64
CA VAL A 337 -4.84 23.85 5.38
C VAL A 337 -4.61 22.50 4.71
N ALA A 338 -3.53 21.79 5.05
CA ALA A 338 -3.15 20.52 4.44
C ALA A 338 -4.19 19.39 4.62
N GLY A 339 -4.91 19.39 5.74
CA GLY A 339 -5.88 18.35 6.07
C GLY A 339 -7.32 18.64 5.66
N VAL A 340 -7.61 19.81 5.09
CA VAL A 340 -8.98 20.24 4.77
C VAL A 340 -9.76 19.18 3.97
N PRO A 341 -9.21 18.56 2.89
CA PRO A 341 -9.94 17.52 2.17
C PRO A 341 -10.38 16.34 3.06
N TYR A 342 -9.55 15.96 4.03
CA TYR A 342 -9.76 14.79 4.89
C TYR A 342 -10.71 15.11 6.04
N TRP A 343 -10.59 16.30 6.64
CA TRP A 343 -11.49 16.74 7.70
C TRP A 343 -12.92 16.93 7.18
N LEU A 344 -13.09 17.44 5.95
CA LEU A 344 -14.40 17.61 5.33
C LEU A 344 -15.11 16.26 5.08
N THR A 345 -14.34 15.22 4.80
CA THR A 345 -14.84 13.87 4.44
C THR A 345 -14.75 12.86 5.58
N ASN A 346 -14.31 13.28 6.77
CA ASN A 346 -14.03 12.43 7.92
C ASN A 346 -13.07 11.26 7.62
N LEU A 347 -12.10 11.49 6.72
CA LEU A 347 -11.04 10.53 6.45
C LEU A 347 -9.95 10.65 7.53
N PRO A 348 -9.61 9.55 8.23
CA PRO A 348 -8.61 9.60 9.29
C PRO A 348 -7.20 9.70 8.71
N VAL A 349 -6.45 10.74 9.11
CA VAL A 349 -5.02 10.81 8.85
C VAL A 349 -4.31 9.89 9.85
N GLN A 350 -3.51 8.94 9.35
CA GLN A 350 -2.83 7.94 10.16
C GLN A 350 -1.40 7.72 9.63
N LEU A 351 -0.59 6.96 10.36
CA LEU A 351 0.82 6.68 10.02
C LEU A 351 1.07 5.22 9.59
N TYR A 352 0.00 4.50 9.27
CA TYR A 352 0.05 3.12 8.81
C TYR A 352 -0.72 2.95 7.50
N PHE A 353 -0.39 1.90 6.77
CA PHE A 353 -1.03 1.57 5.50
C PHE A 353 -2.52 1.28 5.70
N HIS A 354 -3.44 1.81 4.90
CA HIS A 354 -3.24 2.60 3.67
C HIS A 354 -3.41 4.11 3.86
N ALA A 355 -3.67 4.57 5.09
CA ALA A 355 -4.04 5.94 5.40
C ALA A 355 -2.85 6.92 5.49
N ASP A 356 -1.62 6.42 5.62
CA ASP A 356 -0.40 7.23 5.61
C ASP A 356 -0.16 8.01 4.31
N ARG A 357 -0.86 7.66 3.22
CA ARG A 357 -0.93 8.47 1.98
C ARG A 357 -1.40 9.90 2.21
N PHE A 358 -2.30 10.12 3.18
CA PHE A 358 -2.85 11.44 3.46
C PHE A 358 -1.80 12.39 4.06
N THR A 359 -0.72 11.86 4.61
CA THR A 359 0.38 12.66 5.14
C THR A 359 1.17 13.40 4.04
N LEU A 360 1.01 13.03 2.77
CA LEU A 360 1.68 13.70 1.65
C LEU A 360 1.34 15.19 1.54
N SER A 361 0.10 15.59 1.85
CA SER A 361 -0.28 17.02 1.84
C SER A 361 0.35 17.79 3.01
N PHE A 362 0.66 17.11 4.12
CA PHE A 362 1.28 17.70 5.31
C PHE A 362 2.81 17.75 5.21
N MET A 363 3.41 16.88 4.41
CA MET A 363 4.85 16.61 4.38
C MET A 363 5.73 17.87 4.26
N LEU A 364 5.41 18.79 3.35
CA LEU A 364 6.17 20.05 3.20
C LEU A 364 6.12 20.88 4.50
N SER A 365 4.91 21.07 5.02
CA SER A 365 4.62 21.89 6.18
C SER A 365 5.21 21.31 7.46
N ALA A 366 5.06 20.00 7.67
CA ALA A 366 5.64 19.25 8.79
C ALA A 366 7.17 19.38 8.82
N VAL A 367 7.82 19.14 7.67
CA VAL A 367 9.29 19.21 7.59
C VAL A 367 9.81 20.64 7.74
N LEU A 368 9.06 21.66 7.31
CA LEU A 368 9.40 23.06 7.58
C LEU A 368 9.36 23.41 9.07
N VAL A 369 8.35 22.92 9.81
CA VAL A 369 8.28 23.10 11.27
C VAL A 369 9.46 22.41 11.94
N VAL A 370 9.69 21.12 11.66
CA VAL A 370 10.81 20.35 12.23
C VAL A 370 12.16 21.02 11.94
N SER A 371 12.40 21.38 10.68
CA SER A 371 13.64 22.04 10.28
C SER A 371 13.78 23.41 10.95
N GLY A 372 12.70 24.19 11.02
CA GLY A 372 12.68 25.48 11.72
C GLY A 372 13.06 25.33 13.20
N LEU A 373 12.48 24.35 13.90
CA LEU A 373 12.80 24.05 15.30
C LEU A 373 14.26 23.64 15.50
N PHE A 374 14.84 22.79 14.63
CA PHE A 374 16.27 22.46 14.67
C PHE A 374 17.17 23.70 14.56
N PHE A 375 16.77 24.66 13.72
CA PHE A 375 17.49 25.92 13.54
C PHE A 375 17.18 26.97 14.63
N ALA A 376 16.17 26.74 15.46
CA ALA A 376 15.89 27.52 16.66
C ALA A 376 16.80 27.11 17.83
N LEU A 377 17.23 25.84 17.88
CA LEU A 377 18.12 25.34 18.92
C LEU A 377 19.46 26.09 18.92
N PRO A 378 19.96 26.55 20.09
CA PRO A 378 21.21 27.30 20.22
C PRO A 378 22.47 26.40 20.14
N LEU A 379 22.49 25.46 19.18
CA LEU A 379 23.59 24.53 18.97
C LEU A 379 24.61 25.06 17.96
N PRO A 380 25.91 24.74 18.13
CA PRO A 380 26.91 24.97 17.10
C PRO A 380 26.52 24.31 15.77
N ARG A 381 26.86 24.93 14.64
CA ARG A 381 26.52 24.42 13.30
C ARG A 381 26.90 22.95 13.13
N ALA A 382 28.11 22.57 13.51
CA ALA A 382 28.58 21.19 13.36
C ALA A 382 27.66 20.19 14.09
N LEU A 383 27.38 20.44 15.37
CA LEU A 383 26.51 19.58 16.18
C LEU A 383 25.08 19.49 15.63
N ARG A 384 24.50 20.63 15.22
CA ARG A 384 23.16 20.66 14.61
C ARG A 384 23.10 19.80 13.35
N LEU A 385 24.07 19.93 12.45
CA LEU A 385 24.07 19.17 11.20
C LEU A 385 24.44 17.69 11.40
N THR A 386 25.25 17.36 12.41
CA THR A 386 25.47 15.98 12.83
C THR A 386 24.19 15.36 13.37
N ALA A 387 23.44 16.06 14.21
CA ALA A 387 22.13 15.59 14.70
C ALA A 387 21.13 15.38 13.54
N LEU A 388 21.08 16.30 12.58
CA LEU A 388 20.28 16.12 11.37
C LEU A 388 20.74 14.91 10.54
N SER A 389 22.04 14.63 10.45
CA SER A 389 22.55 13.44 9.77
C SER A 389 22.10 12.14 10.43
N VAL A 390 22.01 12.13 11.78
CA VAL A 390 21.44 11.00 12.53
C VAL A 390 19.96 10.84 12.20
N PHE A 391 19.18 11.92 12.20
CA PHE A 391 17.76 11.89 11.80
C PHE A 391 17.56 11.33 10.38
N LEU A 392 18.39 11.74 9.42
CA LEU A 392 18.33 11.18 8.06
C LEU A 392 18.65 9.69 8.06
N ALA A 393 19.67 9.24 8.80
CA ALA A 393 20.05 7.83 8.86
C ALA A 393 18.90 6.94 9.37
N PHE A 394 18.22 7.35 10.45
CA PHE A 394 17.05 6.64 10.96
C PHE A 394 15.87 6.68 9.98
N ALA A 395 15.63 7.80 9.32
CA ALA A 395 14.58 7.91 8.30
C ALA A 395 14.83 6.98 7.09
N VAL A 396 16.09 6.88 6.61
CA VAL A 396 16.46 5.87 5.60
C VAL A 396 16.26 4.45 6.14
N GLY A 397 16.62 4.20 7.39
CA GLY A 397 16.39 2.92 8.07
C GLY A 397 14.92 2.50 8.05
N TYR A 398 14.00 3.42 8.33
CA TYR A 398 12.57 3.16 8.22
C TYR A 398 12.16 2.77 6.79
N GLN A 399 12.60 3.53 5.78
CA GLN A 399 12.28 3.22 4.39
C GLN A 399 12.87 1.87 3.95
N TYR A 400 14.06 1.50 4.45
CA TYR A 400 14.64 0.16 4.25
C TYR A 400 13.75 -0.95 4.83
N ARG A 401 13.26 -0.78 6.07
CA ARG A 401 12.34 -1.75 6.69
C ARG A 401 11.04 -1.87 5.90
N SER A 402 10.46 -0.74 5.48
CA SER A 402 9.27 -0.72 4.63
C SER A 402 9.51 -1.48 3.32
N ALA A 403 10.63 -1.24 2.63
CA ALA A 403 10.96 -1.94 1.38
C ALA A 403 10.99 -3.47 1.55
N VAL A 404 11.53 -3.97 2.66
CA VAL A 404 11.56 -5.41 2.96
C VAL A 404 10.16 -6.00 3.11
N VAL A 405 9.23 -5.28 3.75
CA VAL A 405 7.84 -5.72 3.87
C VAL A 405 7.17 -5.79 2.51
N TYR A 406 7.36 -4.78 1.64
CA TYR A 406 6.86 -4.80 0.27
C TYR A 406 7.43 -5.98 -0.54
N MET A 407 8.75 -6.20 -0.50
CA MET A 407 9.39 -7.34 -1.16
C MET A 407 8.81 -8.69 -0.71
N ARG A 408 8.53 -8.83 0.59
CA ARG A 408 7.89 -10.05 1.14
C ARG A 408 6.47 -10.20 0.61
N ASP A 409 5.66 -9.14 0.67
CA ASP A 409 4.28 -9.16 0.20
C ASP A 409 4.20 -9.52 -1.30
N TRP A 410 5.14 -9.03 -2.11
CA TRP A 410 5.26 -9.40 -3.53
C TRP A 410 5.43 -10.91 -3.70
N VAL A 411 6.42 -11.50 -3.03
CA VAL A 411 6.70 -12.95 -3.12
C VAL A 411 5.53 -13.79 -2.60
N VAL A 412 4.88 -13.35 -1.52
CA VAL A 412 3.71 -14.05 -0.95
C VAL A 412 2.53 -14.01 -1.91
N MET A 413 2.26 -12.87 -2.56
CA MET A 413 1.21 -12.75 -3.58
C MET A 413 1.48 -13.70 -4.76
N GLN A 414 2.72 -13.72 -5.27
CA GLN A 414 3.12 -14.61 -6.38
C GLN A 414 2.90 -16.09 -6.02
N ARG A 415 3.39 -16.52 -4.84
CA ARG A 415 3.24 -17.90 -4.37
C ARG A 415 1.79 -18.30 -4.17
N MET A 416 0.97 -17.40 -3.64
CA MET A 416 -0.47 -17.63 -3.48
C MET A 416 -1.12 -17.92 -4.82
N PHE A 417 -0.88 -17.10 -5.85
CA PHE A 417 -1.51 -17.31 -7.16
C PHE A 417 -0.99 -18.54 -7.90
N TRP A 418 0.28 -18.93 -7.72
CA TRP A 418 0.76 -20.21 -8.22
C TRP A 418 0.03 -21.39 -7.58
N GLN A 419 -0.09 -21.42 -6.25
CA GLN A 419 -0.84 -22.48 -5.56
C GLN A 419 -2.32 -22.48 -5.95
N LEU A 420 -2.93 -21.29 -6.07
CA LEU A 420 -4.30 -21.11 -6.54
C LEU A 420 -4.49 -21.71 -7.94
N SER A 421 -3.55 -21.49 -8.86
CA SER A 421 -3.57 -22.05 -10.22
C SER A 421 -3.40 -23.57 -10.25
N TRP A 422 -2.62 -24.14 -9.32
CA TRP A 422 -2.46 -25.59 -9.21
C TRP A 422 -3.72 -26.25 -8.67
N ARG A 423 -4.36 -25.61 -7.68
CA ARG A 423 -5.54 -26.10 -6.97
C ARG A 423 -6.84 -25.91 -7.75
N MET A 424 -6.92 -24.85 -8.53
CA MET A 424 -8.08 -24.51 -9.36
C MET A 424 -7.64 -24.22 -10.80
N PRO A 425 -7.23 -25.23 -11.60
CA PRO A 425 -6.70 -25.02 -12.95
C PRO A 425 -7.66 -24.26 -13.88
N GLY A 426 -8.96 -24.48 -13.74
CA GLY A 426 -9.98 -23.64 -14.35
C GLY A 426 -11.04 -23.22 -13.32
N ILE A 427 -11.72 -22.11 -13.59
CA ILE A 427 -12.81 -21.59 -12.77
C ILE A 427 -13.94 -21.16 -13.70
N GLN A 428 -15.19 -21.47 -13.35
CA GLN A 428 -16.35 -21.03 -14.14
C GLN A 428 -16.52 -19.50 -14.08
N PRO A 429 -16.80 -18.80 -15.20
CA PRO A 429 -17.11 -17.37 -15.18
C PRO A 429 -18.28 -17.02 -14.26
N GLY A 430 -18.23 -15.87 -13.59
CA GLY A 430 -19.21 -15.46 -12.57
C GLY A 430 -18.86 -15.92 -11.15
N THR A 431 -17.72 -16.59 -10.97
CA THR A 431 -17.31 -17.12 -9.66
C THR A 431 -16.75 -16.03 -8.77
N THR A 432 -17.14 -16.07 -7.49
CA THR A 432 -16.56 -15.22 -6.45
C THR A 432 -15.65 -16.05 -5.54
N LEU A 433 -14.38 -15.69 -5.46
CA LEU A 433 -13.47 -16.27 -4.48
C LEU A 433 -13.61 -15.51 -3.16
N LEU A 434 -13.84 -16.25 -2.07
CA LEU A 434 -13.98 -15.70 -0.73
C LEU A 434 -12.75 -16.07 0.10
N SER A 435 -12.10 -15.07 0.67
CA SER A 435 -11.07 -15.26 1.70
C SER A 435 -11.19 -14.10 2.69
N ASN A 436 -10.60 -14.19 3.87
CA ASN A 436 -10.38 -13.03 4.72
C ASN A 436 -8.89 -12.92 5.03
N GLU A 437 -8.41 -11.71 5.37
CA GLU A 437 -7.11 -11.52 6.03
C GLU A 437 -5.93 -12.28 5.42
N LEU A 438 -5.80 -12.22 4.09
CA LEU A 438 -4.64 -12.77 3.43
C LEU A 438 -3.35 -12.13 3.99
N PRO A 439 -2.24 -12.87 4.06
CA PRO A 439 -1.04 -12.54 4.86
C PRO A 439 -0.27 -11.29 4.40
N MET A 440 -0.66 -10.67 3.28
CA MET A 440 0.02 -9.52 2.71
C MET A 440 -0.63 -8.23 3.21
N ARG A 441 0.19 -7.23 3.52
CA ARG A 441 -0.29 -5.95 4.08
C ARG A 441 -0.71 -4.97 3.00
N HIS A 442 -0.04 -5.00 1.85
CA HIS A 442 -0.19 -3.99 0.79
C HIS A 442 -1.10 -4.44 -0.37
N TYR A 443 -2.07 -5.31 -0.08
CA TYR A 443 -3.10 -5.73 -1.03
C TYR A 443 -4.47 -5.75 -0.34
N SER A 444 -5.51 -5.38 -1.08
CA SER A 444 -6.91 -5.58 -0.75
C SER A 444 -7.56 -6.59 -1.69
N ASP A 445 -8.75 -7.06 -1.32
CA ASP A 445 -9.60 -7.88 -2.17
C ASP A 445 -9.84 -7.26 -3.55
N ASN A 446 -10.05 -5.94 -3.57
CA ASN A 446 -10.13 -5.11 -4.77
C ASN A 446 -8.88 -5.33 -5.62
N SER A 447 -7.68 -5.04 -5.09
CA SER A 447 -6.44 -5.16 -5.87
C SER A 447 -6.15 -6.59 -6.36
N LEU A 448 -6.53 -7.61 -5.60
CA LEU A 448 -6.28 -9.03 -5.94
C LEU A 448 -7.28 -9.60 -6.96
N THR A 449 -8.41 -8.92 -7.15
CA THR A 449 -9.38 -9.27 -8.20
C THR A 449 -8.80 -9.10 -9.61
N ALA A 450 -7.94 -8.09 -9.83
CA ALA A 450 -7.31 -7.86 -11.13
C ALA A 450 -6.36 -9.01 -11.54
N PRO A 451 -5.40 -9.46 -10.72
CA PRO A 451 -4.60 -10.67 -10.96
C PRO A 451 -5.43 -11.90 -11.27
N LEU A 452 -6.53 -12.12 -10.53
CA LEU A 452 -7.42 -13.25 -10.77
C LEU A 452 -7.96 -13.26 -12.20
N ASN A 453 -8.39 -12.10 -12.72
CA ASN A 453 -8.87 -11.98 -14.09
C ASN A 453 -7.74 -12.02 -15.12
N TRP A 454 -6.53 -11.57 -14.76
CA TRP A 454 -5.36 -11.74 -15.60
C TRP A 454 -5.07 -13.22 -15.87
N ILE A 455 -5.26 -14.06 -14.84
CA ILE A 455 -4.94 -15.48 -14.87
C ILE A 455 -6.00 -16.30 -15.60
N TYR A 456 -7.28 -16.08 -15.25
CA TYR A 456 -8.38 -16.94 -15.70
C TYR A 456 -9.21 -16.34 -16.85
N ALA A 457 -8.97 -15.09 -17.23
CA ALA A 457 -9.63 -14.44 -18.36
C ALA A 457 -8.66 -13.53 -19.15
N PRO A 458 -7.49 -14.03 -19.58
CA PRO A 458 -6.46 -13.21 -20.25
C PRO A 458 -6.94 -12.58 -21.56
N ASP A 459 -7.85 -13.25 -22.27
CA ASP A 459 -8.36 -12.82 -23.58
C ASP A 459 -9.64 -11.95 -23.50
N ASN A 460 -10.09 -11.60 -22.29
CA ASN A 460 -11.31 -10.83 -22.10
C ASN A 460 -11.10 -9.37 -22.49
N THR A 461 -11.80 -8.90 -23.52
CA THR A 461 -11.74 -7.49 -23.97
C THR A 461 -13.02 -6.71 -23.69
N ALA A 462 -14.09 -7.39 -23.27
CA ALA A 462 -15.36 -6.77 -22.93
C ALA A 462 -15.27 -6.05 -21.57
N PRO A 463 -15.99 -4.91 -21.36
CA PRO A 463 -16.03 -4.17 -20.09
C PRO A 463 -16.84 -4.91 -19.00
N GLU A 464 -16.64 -6.22 -18.89
CA GLU A 464 -17.25 -7.12 -17.94
C GLU A 464 -16.14 -7.90 -17.23
N LEU A 465 -16.26 -8.03 -15.91
CA LEU A 465 -15.34 -8.80 -15.08
C LEU A 465 -15.84 -10.24 -14.98
N ARG A 466 -14.94 -11.23 -15.12
CA ARG A 466 -15.32 -12.65 -15.10
C ARG A 466 -15.26 -13.27 -13.71
N TYR A 467 -14.39 -12.75 -12.84
CA TYR A 467 -14.19 -13.29 -11.50
C TYR A 467 -14.04 -12.16 -10.49
N ALA A 468 -14.49 -12.37 -9.25
CA ALA A 468 -14.28 -11.43 -8.15
C ALA A 468 -13.53 -12.14 -7.02
N LEU A 469 -12.67 -11.41 -6.31
CA LEU A 469 -12.13 -11.84 -5.02
C LEU A 469 -12.65 -10.88 -3.96
N PHE A 470 -13.37 -11.43 -2.97
CA PHE A 470 -13.99 -10.65 -1.91
C PHE A 470 -13.50 -11.05 -0.54
N TYR A 471 -13.36 -10.04 0.31
CA TYR A 471 -13.28 -10.22 1.76
C TYR A 471 -14.68 -10.02 2.36
N PRO A 472 -15.33 -11.06 2.91
CA PRO A 472 -16.60 -10.93 3.60
C PRO A 472 -16.60 -9.79 4.64
N THR A 473 -15.49 -9.58 5.35
CA THR A 473 -15.30 -8.47 6.32
C THR A 473 -15.49 -7.07 5.73
N VAL A 474 -15.32 -6.92 4.41
CA VAL A 474 -15.42 -5.63 3.69
C VAL A 474 -16.70 -5.56 2.84
N ARG A 475 -17.12 -6.69 2.26
CA ARG A 475 -18.13 -6.71 1.20
C ARG A 475 -19.52 -7.11 1.66
N LEU A 476 -19.65 -7.81 2.79
CA LEU A 476 -20.94 -8.29 3.29
C LEU A 476 -21.85 -7.10 3.65
N GLY A 477 -23.08 -7.13 3.13
CA GLY A 477 -24.05 -6.03 3.26
C GLY A 477 -23.80 -4.84 2.33
N ALA A 478 -22.75 -4.90 1.50
CA ALA A 478 -22.44 -3.91 0.48
C ALA A 478 -22.52 -4.53 -0.92
N ASN A 479 -21.40 -5.07 -1.43
CA ASN A 479 -21.35 -5.72 -2.75
C ASN A 479 -21.71 -7.21 -2.69
N LEU A 480 -21.52 -7.84 -1.53
CA LEU A 480 -22.00 -9.18 -1.24
C LEU A 480 -23.31 -9.04 -0.43
N PRO A 481 -24.48 -9.36 -1.02
CA PRO A 481 -25.77 -8.99 -0.43
C PRO A 481 -26.09 -9.73 0.88
N GLY A 482 -25.58 -10.95 1.04
CA GLY A 482 -25.86 -11.81 2.18
C GLY A 482 -25.06 -13.11 2.13
N LEU A 483 -25.24 -13.96 3.15
CA LEU A 483 -24.61 -15.27 3.26
C LEU A 483 -25.57 -16.42 2.91
N GLU A 484 -26.66 -16.11 2.23
CA GLU A 484 -27.60 -17.06 1.65
C GLU A 484 -27.23 -17.41 0.21
N LYS A 485 -27.37 -18.69 -0.18
CA LYS A 485 -27.15 -19.13 -1.56
C LYS A 485 -28.23 -18.59 -2.51
N GLY A 486 -27.87 -18.37 -3.76
CA GLY A 486 -28.80 -18.06 -4.84
C GLY A 486 -29.08 -16.58 -5.09
N LEU A 487 -28.47 -15.67 -4.32
CA LEU A 487 -28.67 -14.23 -4.45
C LEU A 487 -27.82 -13.67 -5.62
N PRO A 488 -28.43 -13.08 -6.67
CA PRO A 488 -27.68 -12.39 -7.70
C PRO A 488 -27.16 -11.04 -7.20
N PHE A 489 -25.99 -10.63 -7.68
CA PHE A 489 -25.45 -9.31 -7.37
C PHE A 489 -24.57 -8.78 -8.51
N GLU A 490 -24.44 -7.46 -8.56
CA GLU A 490 -23.56 -6.76 -9.48
C GLU A 490 -22.59 -5.87 -8.70
N TRP A 491 -21.37 -5.74 -9.21
CA TRP A 491 -20.34 -4.89 -8.62
C TRP A 491 -19.63 -4.07 -9.71
N ASP A 492 -19.72 -2.74 -9.58
CA ASP A 492 -18.99 -1.79 -10.41
C ASP A 492 -17.52 -1.70 -9.96
N TYR A 493 -16.61 -2.14 -10.83
CA TYR A 493 -15.16 -2.10 -10.66
C TYR A 493 -14.53 -0.88 -11.36
N LEU A 494 -15.31 0.18 -11.61
CA LEU A 494 -14.98 1.45 -12.28
C LEU A 494 -14.66 1.33 -13.77
N ALA A 495 -13.91 0.31 -14.18
CA ALA A 495 -13.54 0.07 -15.57
C ALA A 495 -14.38 -1.02 -16.26
N ALA A 496 -15.00 -1.89 -15.46
CA ALA A 496 -15.79 -3.04 -15.86
C ALA A 496 -16.80 -3.41 -14.76
N THR A 497 -17.85 -4.14 -15.10
CA THR A 497 -18.87 -4.62 -14.14
C THR A 497 -18.75 -6.13 -13.93
N PHE A 498 -18.73 -6.56 -12.68
CA PHE A 498 -18.88 -7.97 -12.31
C PHE A 498 -20.34 -8.32 -12.11
N LYS A 499 -20.77 -9.48 -12.61
CA LYS A 499 -22.10 -10.05 -12.35
C LYS A 499 -21.92 -11.46 -11.80
N GLY A 500 -22.44 -11.70 -10.61
CA GLY A 500 -22.26 -12.95 -9.88
C GLY A 500 -23.52 -13.44 -9.17
N ASN A 501 -23.41 -14.62 -8.57
CA ASN A 501 -24.44 -15.19 -7.71
C ASN A 501 -23.78 -15.82 -6.49
N THR A 502 -24.38 -15.69 -5.30
CA THR A 502 -23.84 -16.26 -4.06
C THR A 502 -23.85 -17.80 -4.04
N ALA A 503 -24.59 -18.46 -4.94
CA ALA A 503 -24.48 -19.90 -5.19
C ALA A 503 -23.21 -20.31 -5.96
N GLN A 504 -22.41 -19.34 -6.44
CA GLN A 504 -21.18 -19.59 -7.18
C GLN A 504 -19.98 -18.95 -6.46
N ALA A 505 -19.81 -19.31 -5.19
CA ALA A 505 -18.72 -18.82 -4.36
C ALA A 505 -17.77 -19.95 -3.94
N VAL A 506 -16.46 -19.70 -3.98
CA VAL A 506 -15.43 -20.64 -3.54
C VAL A 506 -14.67 -20.00 -2.39
N ALA A 507 -14.83 -20.52 -1.18
CA ALA A 507 -14.05 -20.09 -0.02
C ALA A 507 -12.68 -20.77 0.00
N PHE A 508 -11.62 -19.98 0.20
CA PHE A 508 -10.25 -20.46 0.35
C PHE A 508 -9.53 -19.74 1.50
N TRP A 509 -8.44 -20.34 1.97
CA TRP A 509 -7.58 -19.80 3.00
C TRP A 509 -6.12 -19.95 2.60
N TYR A 510 -5.29 -18.98 2.99
CA TYR A 510 -3.85 -19.04 2.74
C TYR A 510 -3.09 -18.34 3.87
N LYS A 511 -2.23 -19.08 4.57
CA LYS A 511 -1.39 -18.56 5.67
C LYS A 511 -0.02 -19.25 5.64
N PRO A 512 0.94 -18.75 4.84
CA PRO A 512 2.26 -19.35 4.73
C PRO A 512 2.96 -19.38 6.10
N PRO A 513 3.74 -20.44 6.41
CA PRO A 513 4.26 -21.43 5.48
C PRO A 513 3.29 -22.55 5.07
N ALA A 514 2.06 -22.58 5.59
CA ALA A 514 1.03 -23.51 5.13
C ALA A 514 0.63 -23.27 3.66
N CYS A 515 0.20 -24.32 3.00
CA CYS A 515 -0.30 -24.29 1.63
C CYS A 515 -1.67 -23.61 1.54
N LEU A 516 -2.05 -23.19 0.34
CA LEU A 516 -3.38 -22.69 0.05
C LEU A 516 -4.38 -23.83 0.27
N ARG A 517 -5.55 -23.52 0.81
CA ARG A 517 -6.59 -24.51 1.05
C ARG A 517 -7.91 -24.00 0.55
N VAL A 518 -8.54 -24.76 -0.33
CA VAL A 518 -9.98 -24.62 -0.59
C VAL A 518 -10.70 -25.23 0.60
N LEU A 519 -11.56 -24.44 1.26
CA LEU A 519 -12.19 -24.85 2.52
C LEU A 519 -13.25 -25.93 2.27
N ASP A 520 -13.34 -26.90 3.18
CA ASP A 520 -14.30 -28.00 3.10
C ASP A 520 -15.45 -27.76 4.11
N PRO A 521 -16.70 -27.51 3.67
CA PRO A 521 -17.79 -27.18 4.58
C PRO A 521 -18.19 -28.30 5.54
N GLU A 522 -17.87 -29.56 5.25
CA GLU A 522 -18.14 -30.66 6.17
C GLU A 522 -17.13 -30.70 7.32
N ILE A 523 -15.88 -30.32 7.05
CA ILE A 523 -14.76 -30.40 7.99
C ILE A 523 -14.49 -29.03 8.63
N ASP A 524 -14.18 -28.01 7.83
CA ASP A 524 -13.67 -26.72 8.27
C ASP A 524 -14.71 -25.85 9.02
N ILE A 525 -15.99 -26.24 9.04
CA ILE A 525 -17.03 -25.50 9.77
C ILE A 525 -16.74 -25.47 11.29
N GLU A 526 -16.07 -26.50 11.80
CA GLU A 526 -15.58 -26.57 13.18
C GLU A 526 -14.09 -26.20 13.29
N ASN A 527 -13.48 -25.62 12.25
CA ASN A 527 -12.08 -25.22 12.31
C ASN A 527 -11.93 -23.85 12.99
N TRP A 528 -11.77 -23.87 14.32
CA TRP A 528 -11.64 -22.67 15.14
C TRP A 528 -10.36 -21.85 14.89
N THR A 529 -9.42 -22.34 14.08
CA THR A 529 -8.26 -21.55 13.66
C THR A 529 -8.58 -20.59 12.51
N LEU A 530 -9.75 -20.73 11.87
CA LEU A 530 -10.22 -19.82 10.82
C LEU A 530 -10.94 -18.60 11.40
N PRO A 531 -10.82 -17.41 10.78
CA PRO A 531 -11.59 -16.24 11.15
C PRO A 531 -13.10 -16.51 11.09
N ILE A 532 -13.86 -15.97 12.05
CA ILE A 532 -15.31 -16.20 12.16
C ILE A 532 -16.06 -15.84 10.87
N TYR A 533 -15.75 -14.69 10.26
CA TYR A 533 -16.37 -14.25 9.01
C TYR A 533 -16.13 -15.20 7.85
N LEU A 534 -14.99 -15.89 7.81
CA LEU A 534 -14.70 -16.86 6.76
C LEU A 534 -15.49 -18.16 7.02
N ARG A 535 -15.60 -18.60 8.28
CA ARG A 535 -16.44 -19.74 8.67
C ARG A 535 -17.91 -19.50 8.37
N ASP A 536 -18.43 -18.32 8.67
CA ASP A 536 -19.82 -17.96 8.36
C ASP A 536 -20.03 -17.93 6.84
N ALA A 537 -19.07 -17.37 6.09
CA ALA A 537 -19.13 -17.32 4.63
C ALA A 537 -18.96 -18.69 3.95
N MET A 538 -18.50 -19.73 4.65
CA MET A 538 -18.48 -21.10 4.11
C MET A 538 -19.88 -21.63 3.81
N ALA A 539 -20.95 -21.03 4.36
CA ALA A 539 -22.32 -21.33 3.95
C ALA A 539 -22.55 -21.11 2.44
N LEU A 540 -21.76 -20.24 1.80
CA LEU A 540 -21.79 -20.00 0.36
C LEU A 540 -20.84 -20.89 -0.45
N HIS A 541 -19.93 -21.60 0.22
CA HIS A 541 -18.88 -22.37 -0.46
C HIS A 541 -19.48 -23.47 -1.34
N GLU A 542 -18.96 -23.56 -2.57
CA GLU A 542 -19.22 -24.61 -3.54
C GLU A 542 -17.92 -25.03 -4.23
N THR A 543 -17.78 -26.33 -4.54
CA THR A 543 -16.65 -26.85 -5.31
C THR A 543 -16.93 -26.98 -6.80
N ALA A 544 -18.21 -27.01 -7.19
CA ALA A 544 -18.65 -27.11 -8.58
C ALA A 544 -18.07 -26.03 -9.53
N PRO A 545 -17.83 -24.78 -9.08
CA PRO A 545 -17.22 -23.76 -9.95
C PRO A 545 -15.75 -24.04 -10.29
N ILE A 546 -15.07 -24.93 -9.55
CA ILE A 546 -13.67 -25.30 -9.81
C ILE A 546 -13.63 -26.39 -10.89
N LEU A 547 -12.94 -26.09 -12.00
CA LEU A 547 -12.76 -27.02 -13.10
C LEU A 547 -11.43 -27.77 -12.95
N PRO A 548 -11.41 -29.11 -13.04
CA PRO A 548 -10.19 -29.91 -12.86
C PRO A 548 -9.16 -29.72 -13.97
N GLN A 549 -9.58 -29.17 -15.11
CA GLN A 549 -8.72 -28.83 -16.24
C GLN A 549 -8.92 -27.35 -16.57
N GLY A 550 -7.83 -26.71 -16.99
CA GLY A 550 -7.80 -25.32 -17.42
C GLY A 550 -6.37 -24.91 -17.74
N ASN A 551 -6.23 -23.76 -18.40
CA ASN A 551 -4.93 -23.22 -18.83
C ASN A 551 -4.77 -21.80 -18.25
N PRO A 552 -4.54 -21.67 -16.93
CA PRO A 552 -4.37 -20.38 -16.30
C PRO A 552 -3.09 -19.72 -16.83
N VAL A 553 -3.15 -18.43 -17.17
CA VAL A 553 -2.00 -17.70 -17.72
C VAL A 553 -1.38 -16.84 -16.63
N LEU A 554 -0.19 -17.20 -16.16
CA LEU A 554 0.56 -16.42 -15.17
C LEU A 554 1.77 -15.76 -15.85
N PRO A 555 1.68 -14.48 -16.28
CA PRO A 555 2.82 -13.78 -16.86
C PRO A 555 4.01 -13.75 -15.89
N GLU A 556 5.17 -14.23 -16.33
CA GLU A 556 6.39 -14.29 -15.53
C GLU A 556 6.80 -12.93 -14.96
N ILE A 557 6.53 -11.84 -15.69
CA ILE A 557 6.82 -10.46 -15.25
C ILE A 557 6.06 -10.06 -13.97
N LEU A 558 4.91 -10.69 -13.70
CA LEU A 558 4.09 -10.43 -12.51
C LEU A 558 4.19 -11.57 -11.49
N PHE A 559 4.16 -12.82 -11.93
CA PHE A 559 4.06 -13.97 -11.02
C PHE A 559 5.39 -14.70 -10.82
N GLY A 560 6.45 -14.30 -11.54
CA GLY A 560 7.69 -15.04 -11.59
C GLY A 560 7.55 -16.36 -12.35
N ALA A 561 8.64 -17.10 -12.47
CA ALA A 561 8.60 -18.45 -13.03
C ALA A 561 7.81 -19.39 -12.11
N GLU A 562 7.22 -20.43 -12.70
CA GLU A 562 6.57 -21.49 -11.92
C GLU A 562 7.57 -22.07 -10.91
N PRO A 563 7.22 -22.09 -9.61
CA PRO A 563 8.06 -22.73 -8.61
C PRO A 563 8.24 -24.22 -8.93
N GLN A 564 9.42 -24.76 -8.64
CA GLN A 564 9.64 -26.21 -8.72
C GLN A 564 8.63 -26.96 -7.84
N PRO A 565 8.13 -28.14 -8.28
CA PRO A 565 7.22 -28.94 -7.48
C PRO A 565 7.77 -29.17 -6.06
N ASN A 566 7.01 -28.73 -5.07
CA ASN A 566 7.30 -28.88 -3.64
C ASN A 566 6.10 -29.52 -2.94
N TRP A 567 6.13 -29.63 -1.61
CA TRP A 567 5.00 -30.17 -0.84
C TRP A 567 3.66 -29.55 -1.24
N CYS A 568 3.57 -28.21 -1.32
CA CYS A 568 2.33 -27.53 -1.68
C CYS A 568 1.86 -27.87 -3.10
N TYR A 569 2.76 -27.99 -4.08
CA TYR A 569 2.37 -28.42 -5.43
C TYR A 569 1.63 -29.76 -5.39
N TYR A 570 2.21 -30.77 -4.72
CA TYR A 570 1.61 -32.09 -4.64
C TYR A 570 0.34 -32.09 -3.79
N PHE A 571 0.30 -31.32 -2.71
CA PHE A 571 -0.89 -31.11 -1.90
C PHE A 571 -2.04 -30.52 -2.72
N GLU A 572 -1.81 -29.43 -3.48
CA GLU A 572 -2.86 -28.81 -4.29
C GLU A 572 -3.41 -29.78 -5.36
N LYS A 573 -2.53 -30.58 -5.98
CA LYS A 573 -2.94 -31.60 -6.97
C LYS A 573 -3.70 -32.75 -6.32
N ALA A 574 -3.28 -33.17 -5.13
CA ALA A 574 -3.95 -34.19 -4.34
C ALA A 574 -5.34 -33.73 -3.89
N ASP A 575 -5.48 -32.53 -3.34
CA ASP A 575 -6.79 -32.02 -2.88
C ASP A 575 -7.76 -31.76 -4.04
N LEU A 576 -7.26 -31.33 -5.20
CA LEU A 576 -8.07 -31.27 -6.41
C LEU A 576 -8.54 -32.66 -6.87
N ALA A 577 -7.67 -33.67 -6.86
CA ALA A 577 -8.04 -35.04 -7.21
C ALA A 577 -9.04 -35.65 -6.21
N ARG A 578 -8.89 -35.32 -4.91
CA ARG A 578 -9.81 -35.69 -3.84
C ARG A 578 -11.21 -35.14 -4.10
N GLN A 579 -11.31 -33.88 -4.53
CA GLN A 579 -12.58 -33.26 -4.92
C GLN A 579 -13.28 -34.01 -6.07
N GLN A 580 -12.50 -34.63 -6.98
CA GLN A 580 -13.02 -35.46 -8.08
C GLN A 580 -13.26 -36.92 -7.67
N LYS A 581 -13.01 -37.28 -6.39
CA LYS A 581 -13.04 -38.65 -5.86
C LYS A 581 -12.10 -39.62 -6.60
N ASP A 582 -11.03 -39.12 -7.24
CA ASP A 582 -9.98 -39.95 -7.83
C ASP A 582 -8.95 -40.34 -6.77
N TRP A 583 -9.35 -41.25 -5.87
CA TRP A 583 -8.56 -41.67 -4.71
C TRP A 583 -7.19 -42.24 -5.10
N GLN A 584 -7.11 -42.93 -6.24
CA GLN A 584 -5.86 -43.47 -6.75
C GLN A 584 -4.89 -42.35 -7.17
N ALA A 585 -5.39 -41.27 -7.79
CA ALA A 585 -4.56 -40.10 -8.07
C ALA A 585 -4.08 -39.41 -6.79
N VAL A 586 -4.94 -39.26 -5.78
CA VAL A 586 -4.55 -38.68 -4.49
C VAL A 586 -3.41 -39.47 -3.85
N VAL A 587 -3.51 -40.82 -3.83
CA VAL A 587 -2.42 -41.68 -3.33
C VAL A 587 -1.14 -41.47 -4.12
N ARG A 588 -1.20 -41.47 -5.46
CA ARG A 588 0.00 -41.23 -6.30
C ARG A 588 0.68 -39.90 -6.01
N TRP A 589 -0.09 -38.82 -5.87
CA TRP A 589 0.45 -37.51 -5.50
C TRP A 589 1.04 -37.51 -4.09
N GLY A 590 0.39 -38.19 -3.15
CA GLY A 590 0.90 -38.36 -1.78
C GLY A 590 2.23 -39.09 -1.74
N GLU A 591 2.38 -40.22 -2.44
CA GLU A 591 3.65 -40.95 -2.50
C GLU A 591 4.78 -40.09 -3.07
N GLN A 592 4.50 -39.32 -4.11
CA GLN A 592 5.48 -38.39 -4.67
C GLN A 592 5.85 -37.30 -3.67
N ALA A 593 4.86 -36.72 -2.97
CA ALA A 593 5.09 -35.69 -1.96
C ALA A 593 5.98 -36.21 -0.82
N PHE A 594 5.60 -37.34 -0.20
CA PHE A 594 6.34 -37.92 0.93
C PHE A 594 7.74 -38.40 0.54
N ALA A 595 7.94 -38.83 -0.71
CA ALA A 595 9.26 -39.22 -1.21
C ALA A 595 10.25 -38.04 -1.32
N THR A 596 9.79 -36.79 -1.37
CA THR A 596 10.67 -35.62 -1.38
C THR A 596 11.37 -35.35 -0.05
N GLY A 597 10.90 -35.94 1.05
CA GLY A 597 11.36 -35.63 2.40
C GLY A 597 10.90 -34.27 2.93
N ASP A 598 10.03 -33.57 2.19
CA ASP A 598 9.31 -32.39 2.64
C ASP A 598 8.04 -32.81 3.41
N TYR A 599 7.56 -31.94 4.30
CA TYR A 599 6.46 -32.26 5.22
C TYR A 599 5.47 -31.10 5.36
N PRO A 600 4.22 -31.40 5.74
CA PRO A 600 3.19 -30.38 5.86
C PRO A 600 3.51 -29.35 6.95
N ASN A 601 3.21 -28.09 6.64
CA ASN A 601 3.33 -26.97 7.60
C ASN A 601 2.04 -26.74 8.39
N ASP A 602 0.92 -27.31 7.92
CA ASP A 602 -0.36 -27.37 8.63
C ASP A 602 -0.83 -28.83 8.70
N PRO A 603 -1.20 -29.37 9.88
CA PRO A 603 -1.69 -30.75 10.02
C PRO A 603 -2.83 -31.11 9.08
N LEU A 604 -3.63 -30.12 8.71
CA LEU A 604 -4.80 -30.22 7.87
C LEU A 604 -4.43 -30.52 6.41
N GLU A 605 -3.16 -30.31 6.01
CA GLU A 605 -2.60 -30.72 4.71
C GLU A 605 -2.44 -32.25 4.58
N ARG A 606 -2.53 -33.00 5.70
CA ARG A 606 -2.53 -34.48 5.65
C ARG A 606 -3.89 -35.08 5.28
N PHE A 607 -4.97 -34.30 5.39
CA PHE A 607 -6.34 -34.80 5.32
C PHE A 607 -6.70 -35.45 3.98
N PRO A 608 -6.32 -34.89 2.80
CA PRO A 608 -6.58 -35.56 1.53
C PRO A 608 -5.96 -36.96 1.45
N PHE A 609 -4.77 -37.14 2.03
CA PHE A 609 -4.06 -38.42 2.00
C PHE A 609 -4.66 -39.43 2.98
N ILE A 610 -5.04 -39.00 4.19
CA ILE A 610 -5.79 -39.84 5.16
C ILE A 610 -7.03 -40.44 4.49
N GLU A 611 -7.81 -39.57 3.84
CA GLU A 611 -9.04 -39.96 3.14
C GLU A 611 -8.76 -40.96 2.02
N ALA A 612 -7.81 -40.64 1.13
CA ALA A 612 -7.49 -41.50 0.00
C ALA A 612 -6.91 -42.87 0.41
N TYR A 613 -6.08 -42.93 1.45
CA TYR A 613 -5.58 -44.20 1.97
C TYR A 613 -6.71 -45.07 2.53
N ALA A 614 -7.66 -44.47 3.26
CA ALA A 614 -8.83 -45.21 3.74
C ALA A 614 -9.73 -45.71 2.59
N HIS A 615 -9.93 -44.90 1.55
CA HIS A 615 -10.71 -45.29 0.36
C HIS A 615 -10.04 -46.38 -0.50
N THR A 616 -8.72 -46.51 -0.43
CA THR A 616 -7.94 -47.49 -1.20
C THR A 616 -7.55 -48.74 -0.38
N GLY A 617 -7.98 -48.82 0.88
CA GLY A 617 -7.73 -49.95 1.77
C GLY A 617 -6.37 -49.93 2.48
N ALA A 618 -5.60 -48.84 2.36
CA ALA A 618 -4.31 -48.66 3.03
C ALA A 618 -4.49 -48.09 4.45
N TYR A 619 -5.28 -48.78 5.30
CA TYR A 619 -5.69 -48.26 6.61
C TYR A 619 -4.52 -47.97 7.56
N ASP A 620 -3.45 -48.76 7.55
CA ASP A 620 -2.27 -48.51 8.38
C ASP A 620 -1.67 -47.12 8.12
N ARG A 621 -1.60 -46.72 6.84
CA ARG A 621 -1.12 -45.39 6.45
C ARG A 621 -2.13 -44.30 6.79
N ALA A 622 -3.43 -44.56 6.61
CA ALA A 622 -4.47 -43.62 7.01
C ALA A 622 -4.39 -43.31 8.51
N MET A 623 -4.19 -44.34 9.34
CA MET A 623 -4.05 -44.23 10.79
C MET A 623 -2.74 -43.54 11.20
N GLU A 624 -1.62 -43.84 10.55
CA GLU A 624 -0.36 -43.14 10.80
C GLU A 624 -0.51 -41.63 10.56
N GLN A 625 -1.05 -41.24 9.41
CA GLN A 625 -1.24 -39.82 9.06
C GLN A 625 -2.27 -39.14 9.98
N THR A 626 -3.30 -39.88 10.40
CA THR A 626 -4.30 -39.42 11.39
C THR A 626 -3.64 -39.10 12.72
N ARG A 627 -2.80 -40.00 13.25
CA ARG A 627 -2.08 -39.78 14.51
C ARG A 627 -1.14 -38.58 14.42
N LEU A 628 -0.36 -38.49 13.34
CA LEU A 628 0.57 -37.37 13.11
C LEU A 628 -0.14 -36.01 13.07
N ALA A 629 -1.36 -35.94 12.53
CA ALA A 629 -2.16 -34.71 12.54
C ALA A 629 -2.80 -34.44 13.91
N GLY A 630 -3.33 -35.47 14.57
CA GLY A 630 -4.07 -35.36 15.83
C GLY A 630 -3.19 -35.04 17.05
N GLU A 631 -1.90 -35.40 17.01
CA GLU A 631 -0.95 -35.12 18.10
C GLU A 631 -0.60 -33.63 18.25
N ILE A 632 -0.91 -32.80 17.25
CA ILE A 632 -0.51 -31.39 17.24
C ILE A 632 -1.40 -30.52 18.14
N SER A 633 -2.72 -30.72 18.11
CA SER A 633 -3.67 -29.97 18.93
C SER A 633 -5.05 -30.64 18.97
N PRO A 634 -5.81 -30.53 20.08
CA PRO A 634 -7.19 -31.01 20.17
C PRO A 634 -8.13 -30.46 19.09
N VAL A 635 -7.86 -29.27 18.54
CA VAL A 635 -8.66 -28.71 17.44
C VAL A 635 -8.60 -29.62 16.21
N TYR A 636 -7.43 -30.16 15.89
CA TYR A 636 -7.27 -31.06 14.73
C TYR A 636 -7.88 -32.43 14.98
N GLN A 637 -7.86 -32.93 16.21
CA GLN A 637 -8.56 -34.16 16.59
C GLN A 637 -10.05 -34.07 16.28
N ARG A 638 -10.68 -32.92 16.61
CA ARG A 638 -12.09 -32.67 16.28
C ARG A 638 -12.35 -32.68 14.77
N LEU A 639 -11.45 -32.09 13.97
CA LEU A 639 -11.56 -32.11 12.51
C LEU A 639 -11.35 -33.52 11.94
N LEU A 640 -10.44 -34.31 12.53
CA LEU A 640 -10.22 -35.72 12.17
C LEU A 640 -11.44 -36.58 12.50
N CYS A 641 -12.15 -36.33 13.61
CA CYS A 641 -13.42 -36.99 13.90
C CYS A 641 -14.43 -36.80 12.75
N ARG A 642 -14.56 -35.58 12.22
CA ARG A 642 -15.43 -35.30 11.08
C ARG A 642 -14.97 -36.00 9.81
N LEU A 643 -13.66 -35.95 9.53
CA LEU A 643 -13.07 -36.65 8.39
C LEU A 643 -13.37 -38.16 8.45
N TRP A 644 -13.19 -38.79 9.61
CA TRP A 644 -13.44 -40.23 9.77
C TRP A 644 -14.92 -40.60 9.72
N ARG A 645 -15.84 -39.73 10.18
CA ARG A 645 -17.28 -39.88 9.92
C ARG A 645 -17.63 -39.82 8.44
N ARG A 646 -16.95 -38.98 7.65
CA ARG A 646 -17.09 -38.98 6.19
C ARG A 646 -16.53 -40.25 5.56
N ILE A 647 -15.34 -40.68 5.99
CA ILE A 647 -14.70 -41.92 5.51
C ILE A 647 -15.59 -43.14 5.77
N GLU A 648 -16.19 -43.27 6.97
CA GLU A 648 -17.09 -44.39 7.29
C GLU A 648 -18.30 -44.43 6.35
N ARG A 649 -18.86 -43.26 6.03
CA ARG A 649 -20.00 -43.10 5.12
C ARG A 649 -19.65 -43.38 3.65
N GLU A 650 -18.45 -43.02 3.20
CA GLU A 650 -18.11 -42.99 1.77
C GLU A 650 -17.12 -44.08 1.32
N ALA A 651 -16.25 -44.58 2.19
CA ALA A 651 -15.26 -45.58 1.86
C ALA A 651 -15.88 -46.99 1.82
N PRO A 652 -15.38 -47.91 0.95
CA PRO A 652 -15.89 -49.27 0.86
C PRO A 652 -15.93 -49.98 2.23
N PRO A 653 -17.03 -50.65 2.59
CA PRO A 653 -17.13 -51.30 3.89
C PRO A 653 -16.21 -52.51 4.00
N THR A 654 -15.31 -52.46 4.97
CA THR A 654 -14.37 -53.53 5.32
C THR A 654 -14.24 -53.61 6.86
N PRO A 655 -13.93 -54.79 7.42
CA PRO A 655 -13.67 -54.91 8.86
C PRO A 655 -12.56 -53.97 9.36
N GLU A 656 -11.52 -53.77 8.54
CA GLU A 656 -10.39 -52.89 8.86
C GLU A 656 -10.80 -51.41 8.89
N ARG A 657 -11.68 -50.98 7.98
CA ARG A 657 -12.28 -49.64 8.01
C ARG A 657 -13.04 -49.43 9.31
N ASP A 658 -13.92 -50.36 9.67
CA ASP A 658 -14.79 -50.22 10.83
C ASP A 658 -13.98 -50.21 12.13
N ALA A 659 -12.95 -51.06 12.22
CA ALA A 659 -12.01 -51.05 13.33
C ALA A 659 -11.25 -49.72 13.43
N SER A 660 -10.71 -49.21 12.31
CA SER A 660 -9.99 -47.93 12.28
C SER A 660 -10.89 -46.76 12.67
N TYR A 661 -12.14 -46.74 12.17
CA TYR A 661 -13.14 -45.75 12.53
C TYR A 661 -13.43 -45.74 14.03
N GLN A 662 -13.75 -46.91 14.60
CA GLN A 662 -14.05 -47.02 16.04
C GLN A 662 -12.85 -46.62 16.90
N GLN A 663 -11.64 -46.98 16.46
CA GLN A 663 -10.42 -46.55 17.12
C GLN A 663 -10.30 -45.02 17.15
N VAL A 664 -10.47 -44.33 16.02
CA VAL A 664 -10.40 -42.86 15.98
C VAL A 664 -11.49 -42.21 16.83
N MET A 665 -12.72 -42.74 16.78
CA MET A 665 -13.83 -42.22 17.60
C MET A 665 -13.53 -42.30 19.09
N SER A 666 -12.87 -43.39 19.51
CA SER A 666 -12.41 -43.60 20.89
C SER A 666 -11.20 -42.73 21.24
N ASP A 667 -10.13 -42.78 20.45
CA ASP A 667 -8.84 -42.12 20.73
C ASP A 667 -8.98 -40.60 20.84
N PHE A 668 -9.89 -40.00 20.09
CA PHE A 668 -10.14 -38.56 20.06
C PHE A 668 -11.42 -38.12 20.76
N ALA A 669 -12.11 -39.03 21.47
CA ALA A 669 -13.36 -38.75 22.19
C ALA A 669 -14.39 -38.00 21.32
N CYS A 670 -14.61 -38.47 20.09
CA CYS A 670 -15.31 -37.72 19.05
C CYS A 670 -16.79 -37.40 19.36
N ASP A 671 -17.39 -38.12 20.29
CA ASP A 671 -18.79 -37.96 20.71
C ASP A 671 -18.95 -37.06 21.94
N GLU A 672 -17.85 -36.60 22.54
CA GLU A 672 -17.88 -35.65 23.63
C GLU A 672 -18.06 -34.19 23.14
N PRO A 673 -18.68 -33.30 23.94
CA PRO A 673 -18.74 -31.88 23.64
C PRO A 673 -17.35 -31.26 23.59
N PHE A 674 -16.99 -30.64 22.48
CA PHE A 674 -15.70 -29.95 22.33
C PHE A 674 -15.79 -28.52 22.88
N THR A 675 -14.92 -28.20 23.85
CA THR A 675 -14.70 -26.80 24.29
C THR A 675 -13.36 -26.33 23.73
N PRO A 676 -13.32 -25.29 22.88
CA PRO A 676 -12.07 -24.81 22.31
C PRO A 676 -11.14 -24.28 23.42
N PRO A 677 -9.81 -24.51 23.31
CA PRO A 677 -8.85 -24.00 24.28
C PRO A 677 -8.90 -22.47 24.43
N PRO A 678 -8.62 -21.91 25.61
CA PRO A 678 -8.52 -20.46 25.80
C PRO A 678 -7.50 -19.86 24.83
N GLY A 679 -7.89 -18.81 24.09
CA GLY A 679 -7.05 -18.15 23.08
C GLY A 679 -7.23 -18.64 21.63
N ILE A 680 -8.06 -19.66 21.38
CA ILE A 680 -8.47 -20.13 20.04
C ILE A 680 -9.94 -19.75 19.77
N THR A 681 -10.45 -18.71 20.44
CA THR A 681 -11.73 -18.10 20.10
C THR A 681 -11.49 -17.06 19.02
N PRO A 682 -12.10 -17.19 17.82
CA PRO A 682 -12.01 -16.15 16.80
C PRO A 682 -12.54 -14.84 17.38
N GLU A 683 -11.70 -13.81 17.43
CA GLU A 683 -12.17 -12.45 17.69
C GLU A 683 -13.19 -12.09 16.60
N ARG A 684 -14.35 -11.55 17.02
CA ARG A 684 -15.35 -10.98 16.11
C ARG A 684 -14.97 -9.55 15.77
#